data_AF-A0A948IY80-F1
#
_entry.id   AF-A0A948IY80-F1
#
_cell.length_a   1.000
_cell.length_b   1.000
_cell.length_c   1.000
_cell.angle_alpha   90.00
_cell.angle_beta   90.00
_cell.angle_gamma   90.00
#
_symmetry.space_group_name_H-M   'P 1'
#
loop_
_entity.id
_entity.type
_entity.pdbx_description
1 polymer ?
#
loop_
_entity_poly.entity_id
_entity_poly.type
_entity_poly.pdbx_seq_one_letter_code
_entity_poly.pdbx_strand_id
1 'polypeptide(L)'
;MPAQKSAKPSKSAPGTAAKAVSKTAAKAPAKVAPKKAAAAPAPVAKKVKTVPVKSSAELTKAADELLKKKPAAKAVVSDDDETPKKRPGRPAKAAGAAEAKAPAKRGRKPKAGAASDESGDDTDLSDIEADLEGEVEETTEAAATVEKVKPLRMKISKAKERALMKEFGLDETVLSEEDMAKRRARLKALIKLGKTRGYLTHVEINDHLPDKLVDAETLEAVITTLNDLGVAVYEQTPDAEALIITDNAPAGATEEEAEEAAEAALSTVDSEFGRTTDPVRMYMREMGTVELLTREGEIEIAKRIEGGLMAMMEAISASPATIAEILNMGEDIREGKVVISTIVDGFSNPNEADDYVAEEDFDEFDEADDDDGKGGSKALTKKLEELKKQALERFDKLRELFEKVHKVYDKEGYGTPAYVKAQNALSAELMTIRFTAKTIEKLCDMVRGQVDDVRKKERELRRIIVDKCGMPQETFVKDFPPNLLNLQWVEKQAAAGKPWSAVMARNVPPIQDLQQKLMDLQSRVVVPLPELKGINKRMNEGEATSRDAKKEMIEANLRLVISIAKKYTNRGLQFLDLIQEGNIGLMKAVDKFEYRRGYKFSTYATWWIRQAITRSIADQARTIRIPVHMIETINKMNRISRQHLQEFGFEPDASILAAKMEIPEDKIRKIMKIAKEPISMETPIGDDDDSHLGDFIEDGANTAPIEAAMQAGLRDVVKDILDGLTPREAKVLRMRFGIEMTSDHTLEEVGKQFDVTRERIRQIEAKALRKLKHPSRSDKLRSFIDSL
;
A
#
# COMPACT_ATOMS: atom_id res chain seq x y z
N MET A 1 -6.94 -41.48 23.60
CA MET A 1 -7.58 -42.78 23.29
C MET A 1 -9.00 -42.52 22.72
N PRO A 2 -9.77 -43.52 22.25
CA PRO A 2 -10.59 -43.40 21.03
C PRO A 2 -11.88 -42.59 21.21
N ALA A 3 -12.42 -41.81 20.26
CA ALA A 3 -12.53 -41.85 18.78
C ALA A 3 -13.89 -42.37 18.26
N GLN A 4 -14.38 -41.77 17.16
CA GLN A 4 -15.42 -42.28 16.24
C GLN A 4 -16.89 -42.29 16.79
N LYS A 5 -17.96 -42.11 15.98
CA LYS A 5 -18.08 -41.79 14.53
C LYS A 5 -19.49 -41.30 14.12
N SER A 6 -19.53 -40.64 12.96
CA SER A 6 -20.51 -40.79 11.85
C SER A 6 -21.99 -40.36 11.92
N ALA A 7 -22.44 -39.89 10.75
CA ALA A 7 -23.75 -40.13 10.11
C ALA A 7 -24.93 -39.16 10.33
N LYS A 8 -24.90 -38.04 9.59
CA LYS A 8 -26.08 -37.66 8.76
C LYS A 8 -26.34 -38.76 7.71
N PRO A 9 -27.60 -39.09 7.39
CA PRO A 9 -28.32 -38.40 6.30
C PRO A 9 -29.83 -38.21 6.59
N SER A 10 -30.68 -37.53 5.79
CA SER A 10 -30.56 -36.40 4.85
C SER A 10 -31.99 -36.03 4.37
N LYS A 11 -32.20 -34.82 3.83
CA LYS A 11 -33.36 -34.43 2.98
C LYS A 11 -34.78 -34.74 3.51
N SER A 12 -35.50 -33.71 3.95
CA SER A 12 -36.57 -33.08 3.14
C SER A 12 -37.28 -31.95 3.90
N ALA A 13 -37.91 -31.07 3.14
CA ALA A 13 -38.79 -29.97 3.57
C ALA A 13 -40.01 -29.97 2.63
N PRO A 14 -41.04 -29.10 2.78
CA PRO A 14 -41.32 -28.14 3.84
C PRO A 14 -42.68 -28.37 4.54
N GLY A 15 -43.02 -27.59 5.58
CA GLY A 15 -44.30 -27.72 6.29
C GLY A 15 -44.70 -26.46 7.07
N THR A 16 -45.59 -25.66 6.48
CA THR A 16 -46.12 -24.39 7.00
C THR A 16 -47.05 -24.53 8.21
N ALA A 17 -47.11 -23.47 9.04
CA ALA A 17 -48.29 -23.04 9.81
C ALA A 17 -48.78 -23.96 10.97
N ALA A 18 -49.60 -23.50 11.92
CA ALA A 18 -49.81 -22.17 12.53
C ALA A 18 -50.72 -22.33 13.77
N LYS A 19 -50.93 -21.23 14.52
CA LYS A 19 -51.90 -21.03 15.62
C LYS A 19 -51.60 -21.78 16.94
N ALA A 20 -52.17 -21.40 18.10
CA ALA A 20 -52.44 -20.09 18.74
C ALA A 20 -53.22 -20.35 20.07
N VAL A 21 -53.76 -19.29 20.69
CA VAL A 21 -54.93 -19.29 21.59
C VAL A 21 -54.69 -19.61 23.08
N SER A 22 -54.08 -18.65 23.78
CA SER A 22 -54.59 -18.11 25.07
C SER A 22 -54.49 -19.03 26.32
N LYS A 23 -54.94 -18.69 27.55
CA LYS A 23 -55.84 -17.61 28.05
C LYS A 23 -55.68 -17.41 29.56
N THR A 24 -55.77 -16.16 30.06
CA THR A 24 -56.32 -15.68 31.39
C THR A 24 -55.89 -16.36 32.73
N ALA A 25 -56.07 -15.81 33.93
CA ALA A 25 -56.19 -14.48 34.59
C ALA A 25 -56.64 -14.79 36.06
N ALA A 26 -57.04 -13.91 37.01
CA ALA A 26 -57.11 -12.46 37.19
C ALA A 26 -57.27 -12.20 38.71
N LYS A 27 -56.92 -11.02 39.26
CA LYS A 27 -57.52 -10.55 40.53
C LYS A 27 -57.40 -9.03 40.78
N ALA A 28 -58.38 -8.52 41.53
CA ALA A 28 -58.48 -7.21 42.18
C ALA A 28 -58.94 -7.45 43.66
N PRO A 29 -59.18 -6.46 44.56
CA PRO A 29 -60.07 -5.28 44.42
C PRO A 29 -59.28 -3.97 44.75
N ALA A 30 -59.77 -2.81 45.24
CA ALA A 30 -61.06 -2.42 45.82
C ALA A 30 -61.46 -0.93 45.58
N LYS A 31 -61.67 -0.13 46.64
CA LYS A 31 -62.36 1.19 46.64
C LYS A 31 -61.96 2.06 47.85
N VAL A 32 -62.16 3.38 47.77
CA VAL A 32 -63.03 4.25 48.62
C VAL A 32 -63.02 5.70 48.05
N ALA A 33 -64.02 6.54 48.37
CA ALA A 33 -64.19 7.97 47.97
C ALA A 33 -65.11 8.68 49.01
N PRO A 34 -65.76 9.86 48.82
CA PRO A 34 -65.57 11.02 47.90
C PRO A 34 -65.72 12.44 48.58
N LYS A 35 -65.50 13.57 47.87
CA LYS A 35 -66.41 14.77 47.75
C LYS A 35 -65.82 16.07 47.13
N LYS A 36 -66.74 16.98 46.73
CA LYS A 36 -66.62 18.37 46.20
C LYS A 36 -66.31 19.39 47.34
N ALA A 37 -65.86 20.65 47.17
CA ALA A 37 -65.26 21.49 46.10
C ALA A 37 -64.71 22.80 46.81
N ALA A 38 -64.59 24.06 46.33
CA ALA A 38 -64.99 24.82 45.13
C ALA A 38 -64.26 26.22 45.03
N ALA A 39 -64.45 26.93 43.90
CA ALA A 39 -64.20 28.38 43.65
C ALA A 39 -62.76 28.94 43.61
N ALA A 40 -62.60 30.11 42.94
CA ALA A 40 -61.34 30.85 42.73
C ALA A 40 -61.37 32.23 43.43
N PRO A 41 -60.23 32.93 43.55
CA PRO A 41 -60.05 34.16 42.73
C PRO A 41 -58.61 34.37 42.19
N ALA A 42 -58.28 35.61 41.79
CA ALA A 42 -57.21 36.01 40.85
C ALA A 42 -55.90 36.54 41.54
N PRO A 43 -54.85 37.00 40.80
CA PRO A 43 -53.44 36.89 41.22
C PRO A 43 -52.77 38.16 41.81
N VAL A 44 -51.54 37.99 42.32
CA VAL A 44 -50.62 39.07 42.75
C VAL A 44 -49.20 38.80 42.21
N ALA A 45 -48.43 39.86 41.89
CA ALA A 45 -47.20 39.79 41.10
C ALA A 45 -45.89 40.19 41.84
N LYS A 46 -44.75 39.68 41.35
CA LYS A 46 -43.39 40.25 41.44
C LYS A 46 -42.63 39.85 40.16
N LYS A 47 -42.46 40.74 39.17
CA LYS A 47 -41.38 41.75 39.03
C LYS A 47 -39.97 41.15 38.79
N VAL A 48 -39.64 40.99 37.50
CA VAL A 48 -38.28 41.19 36.96
C VAL A 48 -38.38 42.36 35.97
N LYS A 49 -37.34 43.20 35.84
CA LYS A 49 -37.39 44.43 35.00
C LYS A 49 -36.86 44.15 33.59
N THR A 50 -37.63 44.56 32.58
CA THR A 50 -37.12 44.89 31.24
C THR A 50 -36.88 46.40 31.13
N VAL A 51 -35.92 46.81 30.30
CA VAL A 51 -35.63 48.21 29.95
C VAL A 51 -35.38 48.26 28.43
N PRO A 52 -35.94 49.23 27.68
CA PRO A 52 -36.13 49.09 26.23
C PRO A 52 -35.04 49.76 25.36
N VAL A 53 -35.04 49.38 24.09
CA VAL A 53 -34.27 49.99 23.00
C VAL A 53 -34.54 51.48 22.84
N LYS A 54 -33.48 52.27 22.61
CA LYS A 54 -33.54 53.60 21.97
C LYS A 54 -32.39 53.80 20.99
N SER A 55 -32.54 54.79 20.13
CA SER A 55 -31.80 54.99 18.88
C SER A 55 -30.54 55.85 18.99
N SER A 56 -29.53 55.51 18.18
CA SER A 56 -28.60 56.37 17.44
C SER A 56 -28.03 57.67 18.05
N ALA A 57 -26.70 57.82 17.90
CA ALA A 57 -25.84 59.02 18.06
C ALA A 57 -24.96 59.06 19.33
N GLU A 58 -23.83 59.77 19.20
CA GLU A 58 -22.81 60.11 20.21
C GLU A 58 -22.06 58.96 20.94
N LEU A 59 -21.23 58.21 20.20
CA LEU A 59 -19.99 57.61 20.74
C LEU A 59 -18.76 57.86 19.83
N THR A 60 -18.49 59.14 19.55
CA THR A 60 -17.30 59.60 18.83
C THR A 60 -16.60 60.72 19.61
N LYS A 61 -15.93 60.39 20.73
CA LYS A 61 -15.29 61.36 21.66
C LYS A 61 -14.28 60.71 22.65
N ALA A 62 -13.33 59.90 22.17
CA ALA A 62 -12.33 59.27 23.05
C ALA A 62 -10.98 58.88 22.38
N ALA A 63 -10.53 59.59 21.32
CA ALA A 63 -9.33 59.18 20.57
C ALA A 63 -8.51 60.31 19.89
N ASP A 64 -8.76 61.60 20.15
CA ASP A 64 -8.16 62.70 19.36
C ASP A 64 -7.83 63.97 20.17
N GLU A 65 -7.15 63.81 21.32
CA GLU A 65 -6.56 64.96 22.04
C GLU A 65 -5.23 64.62 22.74
N LEU A 66 -4.19 64.25 21.97
CA LEU A 66 -2.80 64.24 22.48
C LEU A 66 -1.68 64.45 21.43
N LEU A 67 -1.98 65.05 20.27
CA LEU A 67 -0.97 65.36 19.24
C LEU A 67 -1.00 66.83 18.76
N LYS A 68 -0.45 67.75 19.57
CA LYS A 68 -0.14 69.13 19.13
C LYS A 68 1.17 69.69 19.72
N LYS A 69 2.26 69.68 18.93
CA LYS A 69 3.11 70.88 18.67
C LYS A 69 4.12 70.67 17.53
N LYS A 70 4.15 71.64 16.62
CA LYS A 70 5.15 71.91 15.55
C LYS A 70 6.33 72.73 16.13
N PRO A 71 7.44 73.08 15.42
CA PRO A 71 7.61 73.35 13.97
C PRO A 71 8.89 72.67 13.36
N ALA A 72 9.45 72.99 12.18
CA ALA A 72 9.28 74.06 11.17
C ALA A 72 9.55 73.55 9.72
N ALA A 73 9.58 74.42 8.70
CA ALA A 73 9.64 74.03 7.28
C ALA A 73 10.41 75.00 6.34
N LYS A 74 10.81 74.48 5.14
CA LYS A 74 11.12 75.12 3.82
C LYS A 74 11.45 73.95 2.84
N ALA A 75 10.85 73.80 1.64
CA ALA A 75 11.00 74.58 0.37
C ALA A 75 12.44 74.46 -0.22
N VAL A 76 12.71 74.13 -1.51
CA VAL A 76 12.15 74.64 -2.80
C VAL A 76 12.44 73.68 -4.02
N VAL A 77 11.43 73.42 -4.88
CA VAL A 77 11.31 73.40 -6.38
C VAL A 77 12.39 72.82 -7.37
N SER A 78 11.90 72.23 -8.49
CA SER A 78 12.41 72.03 -9.89
C SER A 78 13.54 71.04 -10.29
N ASP A 79 13.16 70.07 -11.14
CA ASP A 79 13.59 69.77 -12.54
C ASP A 79 15.03 69.37 -12.99
N ASP A 80 15.02 68.53 -14.04
CA ASP A 80 15.97 68.26 -15.15
C ASP A 80 17.44 67.75 -14.97
N ASP A 81 17.60 66.47 -15.33
CA ASP A 81 18.43 65.90 -16.44
C ASP A 81 19.98 65.81 -16.42
N GLU A 82 20.45 64.80 -17.18
CA GLU A 82 21.80 64.47 -17.70
C GLU A 82 23.02 64.26 -16.76
N THR A 83 24.13 63.85 -17.38
CA THR A 83 25.33 63.22 -16.77
C THR A 83 26.62 63.89 -17.31
N PRO A 84 27.88 63.41 -17.10
CA PRO A 84 28.55 62.75 -15.97
C PRO A 84 29.94 63.38 -15.59
N LYS A 85 30.63 62.79 -14.58
CA LYS A 85 32.11 62.82 -14.31
C LYS A 85 32.80 64.14 -13.89
N LYS A 86 33.36 64.15 -12.66
CA LYS A 86 34.83 64.32 -12.40
C LYS A 86 35.28 63.88 -10.98
N ARG A 87 36.60 63.74 -10.83
CA ARG A 87 37.41 63.34 -9.64
C ARG A 87 38.19 64.58 -9.11
N PRO A 88 39.00 64.59 -8.00
CA PRO A 88 39.76 63.48 -7.39
C PRO A 88 39.98 63.48 -5.84
N GLY A 89 40.74 62.49 -5.33
CA GLY A 89 41.39 62.53 -4.00
C GLY A 89 42.14 61.22 -3.62
N ARG A 90 43.47 61.26 -3.41
CA ARG A 90 44.33 60.15 -2.91
C ARG A 90 45.72 60.70 -2.49
N PRO A 91 46.40 60.15 -1.47
CA PRO A 91 47.56 59.24 -1.64
C PRO A 91 47.38 57.91 -0.85
N ALA A 92 47.89 56.71 -1.23
CA ALA A 92 49.27 56.23 -1.49
C ALA A 92 50.04 55.95 -0.17
N LYS A 93 50.92 54.94 -0.01
CA LYS A 93 51.80 54.13 -0.92
C LYS A 93 51.95 52.70 -0.29
N ALA A 94 52.62 51.67 -0.83
CA ALA A 94 53.45 51.42 -2.03
C ALA A 94 53.24 49.94 -2.49
N ALA A 95 53.13 49.63 -3.79
CA ALA A 95 54.19 49.12 -4.71
C ALA A 95 54.57 47.62 -4.54
N GLY A 96 54.72 46.80 -5.59
CA GLY A 96 54.36 47.01 -7.00
C GLY A 96 54.96 45.97 -7.99
N ALA A 97 54.18 45.64 -9.04
CA ALA A 97 54.53 45.42 -10.47
C ALA A 97 55.85 44.71 -10.92
N ALA A 98 55.90 43.96 -12.04
CA ALA A 98 54.87 43.42 -12.96
C ALA A 98 55.46 42.43 -14.00
N GLU A 99 54.58 41.60 -14.56
CA GLU A 99 54.51 41.07 -15.96
C GLU A 99 55.67 40.29 -16.68
N ALA A 100 55.27 39.11 -17.17
CA ALA A 100 55.44 38.56 -18.53
C ALA A 100 56.84 38.19 -19.11
N LYS A 101 57.08 36.86 -19.23
CA LYS A 101 57.33 36.15 -20.52
C LYS A 101 57.55 34.63 -20.36
N ALA A 102 57.21 33.87 -21.40
CA ALA A 102 57.75 32.53 -21.72
C ALA A 102 58.92 32.70 -22.74
N PRO A 103 59.80 31.69 -23.04
CA PRO A 103 59.59 30.24 -22.88
C PRO A 103 60.83 29.34 -22.53
N ALA A 104 60.60 28.02 -22.49
CA ALA A 104 61.47 26.90 -22.92
C ALA A 104 62.79 26.48 -22.19
N LYS A 105 62.76 25.22 -21.68
CA LYS A 105 63.78 24.13 -21.72
C LYS A 105 65.24 24.37 -21.25
N ARG A 106 65.56 23.86 -20.04
CA ARG A 106 66.75 23.03 -19.64
C ARG A 106 66.81 22.93 -18.10
N GLY A 107 67.22 21.84 -17.42
CA GLY A 107 67.48 20.46 -17.88
C GLY A 107 68.77 19.81 -17.32
N ARG A 108 68.85 19.45 -16.01
CA ARG A 108 69.92 18.56 -15.46
C ARG A 108 69.54 17.90 -14.11
N LYS A 109 70.03 16.66 -13.90
CA LYS A 109 69.94 15.73 -12.73
C LYS A 109 71.35 15.60 -12.06
N PRO A 110 71.65 14.71 -11.07
CA PRO A 110 70.94 14.24 -9.85
C PRO A 110 71.87 14.05 -8.60
N LYS A 111 71.34 13.62 -7.44
CA LYS A 111 71.86 12.64 -6.42
C LYS A 111 70.94 12.67 -5.16
N ALA A 112 70.64 11.64 -4.36
CA ALA A 112 71.05 10.22 -4.16
C ALA A 112 72.10 9.93 -3.04
N GLY A 113 71.71 9.04 -2.10
CA GLY A 113 72.37 8.65 -0.82
C GLY A 113 71.40 8.89 0.37
N ALA A 114 71.01 7.94 1.24
CA ALA A 114 71.73 6.95 2.09
C ALA A 114 72.33 7.60 3.37
N ALA A 115 72.26 7.04 4.59
CA ALA A 115 71.76 5.73 5.06
C ALA A 115 71.21 5.78 6.53
N SER A 116 71.13 4.59 7.13
CA SER A 116 70.86 4.08 8.50
C SER A 116 71.58 4.77 9.70
N ASP A 117 71.56 4.34 10.98
CA ASP A 117 71.06 3.14 11.74
C ASP A 117 70.20 3.62 12.98
N GLU A 118 70.01 3.02 14.18
CA GLU A 118 70.49 1.80 14.90
C GLU A 118 69.57 1.45 16.12
N SER A 119 69.77 0.26 16.74
CA SER A 119 69.62 -0.25 18.15
C SER A 119 68.71 0.37 19.25
N GLY A 120 68.30 -0.36 20.32
CA GLY A 120 68.36 -1.84 20.58
C GLY A 120 68.71 -2.27 22.04
N ASP A 121 67.92 -3.21 22.62
CA ASP A 121 68.17 -4.23 23.71
C ASP A 121 66.75 -4.75 24.13
N ASP A 122 66.35 -6.03 24.20
CA ASP A 122 66.90 -7.32 24.73
C ASP A 122 66.95 -7.36 26.28
N THR A 123 66.52 -8.40 27.02
CA THR A 123 66.49 -9.89 26.87
C THR A 123 65.19 -10.49 27.49
N ASP A 124 64.60 -11.65 27.13
CA ASP A 124 65.05 -13.06 26.97
C ASP A 124 65.25 -13.78 28.34
N LEU A 125 64.74 -15.00 28.67
CA LEU A 125 64.75 -16.30 27.97
C LEU A 125 63.66 -17.33 28.42
N SER A 126 63.50 -18.40 27.60
CA SER A 126 63.11 -19.81 27.94
C SER A 126 61.64 -20.21 28.25
N ASP A 127 61.10 -21.36 27.79
CA ASP A 127 61.41 -22.23 26.62
C ASP A 127 60.31 -23.31 26.34
N ILE A 128 60.44 -24.05 25.23
CA ILE A 128 60.01 -25.46 24.95
C ILE A 128 58.59 -25.79 24.38
N GLU A 129 58.65 -26.34 23.14
CA GLU A 129 57.83 -27.36 22.43
C GLU A 129 56.34 -27.18 22.05
N ALA A 130 56.06 -27.21 20.73
CA ALA A 130 55.35 -28.30 19.99
C ALA A 130 54.58 -27.83 18.73
N ASP A 131 54.74 -28.59 17.64
CA ASP A 131 53.90 -28.71 16.43
C ASP A 131 53.78 -27.55 15.41
N LEU A 132 54.79 -27.49 14.54
CA LEU A 132 54.73 -27.76 13.09
C LEU A 132 53.30 -28.01 12.51
N GLU A 133 52.93 -27.52 11.32
CA GLU A 133 53.72 -27.53 10.08
C GLU A 133 53.39 -26.32 9.16
N GLY A 134 54.29 -25.97 8.22
CA GLY A 134 54.27 -24.69 7.50
C GLY A 134 53.75 -24.71 6.05
N GLU A 135 53.62 -23.51 5.47
CA GLU A 135 53.28 -23.31 4.05
C GLU A 135 54.38 -23.82 3.12
N VAL A 136 53.98 -24.34 1.95
CA VAL A 136 54.86 -24.54 0.79
C VAL A 136 54.12 -24.08 -0.47
N GLU A 137 54.71 -23.17 -1.23
CA GLU A 137 54.21 -22.81 -2.56
C GLU A 137 54.50 -23.94 -3.56
N GLU A 138 53.53 -24.32 -4.38
CA GLU A 138 53.84 -24.95 -5.68
C GLU A 138 52.91 -24.44 -6.78
N THR A 139 53.34 -24.57 -8.03
CA THR A 139 52.82 -23.75 -9.15
C THR A 139 51.85 -24.48 -10.05
N THR A 140 50.83 -23.74 -10.51
CA THR A 140 49.98 -23.99 -11.69
C THR A 140 49.28 -25.35 -11.82
N GLU A 141 47.94 -25.34 -11.71
CA GLU A 141 47.12 -25.92 -12.78
C GLU A 141 45.80 -25.15 -12.94
N ALA A 142 45.15 -25.26 -14.11
CA ALA A 142 44.10 -24.34 -14.53
C ALA A 142 42.68 -24.91 -14.36
N ALA A 143 41.90 -24.29 -13.47
CA ALA A 143 40.46 -24.54 -13.35
C ALA A 143 39.68 -23.23 -13.59
N ALA A 144 38.98 -23.13 -14.72
CA ALA A 144 38.20 -21.95 -15.09
C ALA A 144 36.94 -21.81 -14.20
N THR A 145 37.06 -21.03 -13.12
CA THR A 145 35.91 -20.58 -12.34
C THR A 145 35.35 -19.30 -12.93
N VAL A 146 34.01 -19.21 -13.03
CA VAL A 146 33.34 -18.02 -13.59
C VAL A 146 33.49 -16.87 -12.60
N GLU A 147 34.29 -15.87 -12.98
CA GLU A 147 34.54 -14.68 -12.15
C GLU A 147 33.23 -13.91 -11.93
N LYS A 148 32.72 -13.93 -10.69
CA LYS A 148 31.64 -13.03 -10.28
C LYS A 148 32.18 -11.61 -10.26
N VAL A 149 31.89 -10.87 -11.32
CA VAL A 149 32.17 -9.43 -11.43
C VAL A 149 31.70 -8.72 -10.17
N LYS A 150 32.62 -8.09 -9.45
CA LYS A 150 32.30 -7.28 -8.27
C LYS A 150 31.66 -5.98 -8.79
N PRO A 151 30.41 -5.66 -8.40
CA PRO A 151 29.70 -4.53 -8.97
C PRO A 151 30.46 -3.22 -8.73
N LEU A 152 30.49 -2.34 -9.73
CA LEU A 152 31.12 -1.03 -9.61
C LEU A 152 30.32 -0.12 -8.66
N ARG A 153 30.60 -0.24 -7.37
CA ARG A 153 29.99 0.52 -6.27
C ARG A 153 30.78 1.78 -5.95
N MET A 154 30.07 2.85 -5.59
CA MET A 154 30.70 4.11 -5.19
C MET A 154 31.06 4.05 -3.71
N LYS A 155 32.35 3.80 -3.41
CA LYS A 155 32.89 3.95 -2.05
C LYS A 155 32.74 5.40 -1.60
N ILE A 156 31.73 5.67 -0.78
CA ILE A 156 31.58 6.94 -0.07
C ILE A 156 32.76 7.05 0.92
N SER A 157 33.33 8.24 1.10
CA SER A 157 34.35 8.42 2.12
C SER A 157 33.74 8.23 3.51
N LYS A 158 34.41 7.50 4.40
CA LYS A 158 33.91 7.15 5.75
C LYS A 158 33.42 8.38 6.56
N ALA A 159 33.97 9.56 6.30
CA ALA A 159 33.51 10.83 6.87
C ALA A 159 32.16 11.33 6.30
N LYS A 160 31.89 11.17 5.00
CA LYS A 160 30.61 11.54 4.37
C LYS A 160 29.52 10.50 4.62
N GLU A 161 29.89 9.23 4.70
CA GLU A 161 29.04 8.15 5.19
C GLU A 161 28.57 8.46 6.61
N ARG A 162 29.50 8.73 7.54
CA ARG A 162 29.19 9.14 8.91
C ARG A 162 28.38 10.43 9.01
N ALA A 163 28.64 11.42 8.15
CA ALA A 163 27.83 12.64 8.09
C ALA A 163 26.37 12.34 7.70
N LEU A 164 26.14 11.42 6.75
CA LEU A 164 24.80 11.00 6.33
C LEU A 164 24.12 10.13 7.40
N MET A 165 24.85 9.23 8.07
CA MET A 165 24.32 8.47 9.21
C MET A 165 23.91 9.41 10.35
N LYS A 166 24.66 10.49 10.60
CA LYS A 166 24.30 11.55 11.55
C LYS A 166 23.09 12.39 11.09
N GLU A 167 22.92 12.65 9.80
CA GLU A 167 21.76 13.36 9.24
C GLU A 167 20.45 12.53 9.30
N PHE A 168 20.55 11.21 9.48
CA PHE A 168 19.41 10.27 9.50
C PHE A 168 19.22 9.55 10.85
N GLY A 169 19.96 9.90 11.91
CA GLY A 169 19.81 9.27 13.24
C GLY A 169 20.32 7.82 13.33
N LEU A 170 21.24 7.42 12.45
CA LEU A 170 21.70 6.03 12.29
C LEU A 170 23.10 5.76 12.89
N ASP A 171 23.84 6.80 13.31
CA ASP A 171 25.21 6.65 13.89
C ASP A 171 25.19 6.28 15.40
N GLU A 172 24.00 6.26 16.04
CA GLU A 172 23.85 6.17 17.51
C GLU A 172 23.71 4.74 18.07
N THR A 173 23.33 3.74 17.26
CA THR A 173 23.12 2.37 17.78
C THR A 173 24.39 1.51 17.84
N VAL A 174 25.54 2.02 17.38
CA VAL A 174 26.84 1.31 17.43
C VAL A 174 27.68 1.84 18.59
N LEU A 175 27.15 1.69 19.80
CA LEU A 175 27.88 1.91 21.05
C LEU A 175 29.05 0.91 21.14
N SER A 176 30.21 1.36 21.64
CA SER A 176 31.29 0.43 21.95
C SER A 176 30.91 -0.47 23.15
N GLU A 177 31.54 -1.63 23.27
CA GLU A 177 31.31 -2.52 24.43
C GLU A 177 31.62 -1.81 25.76
N GLU A 178 32.60 -0.90 25.76
CA GLU A 178 32.87 -0.04 26.93
C GLU A 178 31.75 0.96 27.23
N ASP A 179 31.14 1.55 26.19
CA ASP A 179 30.07 2.54 26.38
C ASP A 179 28.77 1.85 26.83
N MET A 180 28.50 0.63 26.35
CA MET A 180 27.44 -0.24 26.88
C MET A 180 27.69 -0.58 28.36
N ALA A 181 28.92 -0.94 28.75
CA ALA A 181 29.27 -1.20 30.15
C ALA A 181 29.08 0.05 31.04
N LYS A 182 29.53 1.23 30.57
CA LYS A 182 29.33 2.52 31.27
C LYS A 182 27.84 2.88 31.38
N ARG A 183 27.03 2.56 30.37
CA ARG A 183 25.57 2.74 30.37
C ARG A 183 24.89 1.84 31.42
N ARG A 184 25.21 0.54 31.44
CA ARG A 184 24.69 -0.43 32.42
C ARG A 184 24.95 0.02 33.85
N ALA A 185 26.17 0.47 34.16
CA ALA A 185 26.53 0.95 35.49
C ALA A 185 25.70 2.17 35.94
N ARG A 186 25.46 3.15 35.04
CA ARG A 186 24.62 4.32 35.34
C ARG A 186 23.15 3.95 35.51
N LEU A 187 22.62 3.05 34.68
CA LEU A 187 21.23 2.61 34.80
C LEU A 187 21.00 1.75 36.06
N LYS A 188 21.98 0.92 36.49
CA LYS A 188 21.93 0.23 37.80
C LYS A 188 21.81 1.24 38.96
N ALA A 189 22.62 2.30 38.92
CA ALA A 189 22.58 3.36 39.93
C ALA A 189 21.23 4.11 39.94
N LEU A 190 20.66 4.40 38.76
CA LEU A 190 19.37 5.07 38.63
C LEU A 190 18.21 4.23 39.17
N ILE A 191 18.17 2.93 38.84
CA ILE A 191 17.14 2.00 39.33
C ILE A 191 17.27 1.83 40.86
N LYS A 192 18.50 1.72 41.40
CA LYS A 192 18.73 1.66 42.85
C LYS A 192 18.25 2.93 43.56
N LEU A 193 18.53 4.11 43.02
CA LEU A 193 18.07 5.39 43.58
C LEU A 193 16.55 5.56 43.50
N GLY A 194 15.93 5.13 42.40
CA GLY A 194 14.47 5.10 42.25
C GLY A 194 13.79 4.15 43.24
N LYS A 195 14.23 2.89 43.34
CA LYS A 195 13.63 1.88 44.24
C LYS A 195 13.83 2.16 45.74
N THR A 196 14.90 2.85 46.12
CA THR A 196 15.13 3.24 47.52
C THR A 196 14.34 4.48 47.94
N ARG A 197 13.93 5.34 46.99
CA ARG A 197 13.09 6.53 47.25
C ARG A 197 11.60 6.32 46.97
N GLY A 198 11.25 5.36 46.12
CA GLY A 198 9.89 5.15 45.59
C GLY A 198 9.48 6.11 44.46
N TYR A 199 10.26 7.17 44.24
CA TYR A 199 10.04 8.16 43.17
C TYR A 199 11.35 8.66 42.57
N LEU A 200 11.26 9.28 41.39
CA LEU A 200 12.38 9.84 40.65
C LEU A 200 11.94 11.07 39.85
N THR A 201 12.81 12.06 39.64
CA THR A 201 12.47 13.24 38.82
C THR A 201 13.00 13.15 37.39
N HIS A 202 12.33 13.82 36.44
CA HIS A 202 12.80 13.95 35.05
C HIS A 202 14.23 14.52 34.95
N VAL A 203 14.61 15.44 35.86
CA VAL A 203 15.97 16.00 35.90
C VAL A 203 16.99 14.94 36.31
N GLU A 204 16.71 14.14 37.35
CA GLU A 204 17.60 13.06 37.79
C GLU A 204 17.75 11.96 36.73
N ILE A 205 16.68 11.62 36.00
CA ILE A 205 16.77 10.69 34.86
C ILE A 205 17.72 11.24 33.79
N ASN A 206 17.58 12.51 33.43
CA ASN A 206 18.38 13.17 32.41
C ASN A 206 19.87 13.30 32.82
N ASP A 207 20.15 13.69 34.07
CA ASP A 207 21.52 13.83 34.60
C ASP A 207 22.26 12.48 34.71
N HIS A 208 21.52 11.38 34.90
CA HIS A 208 22.09 10.03 34.92
C HIS A 208 22.19 9.37 33.53
N LEU A 209 21.40 9.81 32.54
CA LEU A 209 21.62 9.45 31.13
C LEU A 209 22.88 10.14 30.56
N PRO A 210 23.48 9.63 29.47
CA PRO A 210 24.54 10.34 28.77
C PRO A 210 23.97 11.40 27.81
N ASP A 211 24.55 12.60 27.76
CA ASP A 211 24.17 13.74 26.89
C ASP A 211 23.98 13.43 25.38
N LYS A 212 24.50 12.28 24.92
CA LYS A 212 24.46 11.81 23.53
C LYS A 212 23.28 10.87 23.23
N LEU A 213 22.38 10.66 24.20
CA LEU A 213 21.30 9.67 24.15
C LEU A 213 19.99 10.22 24.73
N VAL A 214 19.81 11.56 24.74
CA VAL A 214 18.58 12.23 25.21
C VAL A 214 17.55 12.26 24.08
N ASP A 215 17.24 11.08 23.56
CA ASP A 215 16.27 10.87 22.49
C ASP A 215 14.92 10.56 23.13
N ALA A 216 13.89 11.35 22.85
CA ALA A 216 12.65 11.38 23.66
C ALA A 216 11.96 10.01 23.78
N GLU A 217 11.93 9.23 22.69
CA GLU A 217 11.45 7.84 22.66
C GLU A 217 12.19 6.94 23.66
N THR A 218 13.50 7.11 23.82
CA THR A 218 14.31 6.31 24.74
C THR A 218 14.16 6.76 26.20
N LEU A 219 13.86 8.04 26.41
CA LEU A 219 13.50 8.57 27.73
C LEU A 219 12.12 8.05 28.16
N GLU A 220 11.14 8.04 27.26
CA GLU A 220 9.80 7.49 27.48
C GLU A 220 9.83 5.97 27.74
N ALA A 221 10.66 5.22 27.02
CA ALA A 221 10.89 3.80 27.31
C ALA A 221 11.54 3.55 28.69
N VAL A 222 12.48 4.42 29.11
CA VAL A 222 13.08 4.36 30.45
C VAL A 222 12.06 4.73 31.53
N ILE A 223 11.18 5.72 31.29
CA ILE A 223 10.11 6.10 32.21
C ILE A 223 9.07 4.97 32.33
N THR A 224 8.69 4.33 31.22
CA THR A 224 7.77 3.19 31.20
C THR A 224 8.34 2.02 32.00
N THR A 225 9.58 1.62 31.73
CA THR A 225 10.24 0.52 32.47
C THR A 225 10.51 0.86 33.94
N LEU A 226 10.71 2.12 34.31
CA LEU A 226 10.77 2.54 35.72
C LEU A 226 9.40 2.46 36.42
N ASN A 227 8.32 2.87 35.74
CA ASN A 227 6.96 2.73 36.25
C ASN A 227 6.57 1.25 36.43
N ASP A 228 6.89 0.39 35.46
CA ASP A 228 6.69 -1.07 35.55
C ASP A 228 7.49 -1.72 36.70
N LEU A 229 8.66 -1.16 37.03
CA LEU A 229 9.48 -1.54 38.18
C LEU A 229 8.98 -0.96 39.52
N GLY A 230 7.90 -0.18 39.53
CA GLY A 230 7.29 0.41 40.73
C GLY A 230 7.94 1.71 41.20
N VAL A 231 8.58 2.47 40.31
CA VAL A 231 9.18 3.79 40.61
C VAL A 231 8.41 4.88 39.87
N ALA A 232 7.68 5.72 40.61
CA ALA A 232 6.90 6.80 40.01
C ALA A 232 7.78 7.97 39.56
N VAL A 233 7.61 8.40 38.30
CA VAL A 233 8.35 9.54 37.73
C VAL A 233 7.53 10.84 37.84
N TYR A 234 8.15 11.91 38.32
CA TYR A 234 7.54 13.24 38.45
C TYR A 234 8.36 14.33 37.73
N GLU A 235 7.70 15.39 37.25
CA GLU A 235 8.38 16.53 36.60
C GLU A 235 9.16 17.38 37.64
N GLN A 236 8.61 17.52 38.84
CA GLN A 236 9.22 18.20 39.99
C GLN A 236 9.17 17.29 41.22
N THR A 237 10.00 17.54 42.23
CA THR A 237 9.98 16.77 43.48
C THR A 237 8.63 16.95 44.19
N PRO A 238 7.83 15.87 44.38
CA PRO A 238 6.55 15.97 45.08
C PRO A 238 6.75 16.32 46.56
N ASP A 239 5.81 17.08 47.14
CA ASP A 239 5.81 17.40 48.56
C ASP A 239 5.47 16.15 49.41
N ALA A 240 5.89 16.13 50.67
CA ALA A 240 5.78 14.98 51.57
C ALA A 240 4.33 14.53 51.79
N GLU A 241 3.36 15.44 51.72
CA GLU A 241 1.93 15.11 51.83
C GLU A 241 1.40 14.41 50.57
N ALA A 242 1.87 14.78 49.37
CA ALA A 242 1.44 14.17 48.11
C ALA A 242 1.95 12.72 47.95
N LEU A 243 3.16 12.45 48.47
CA LEU A 243 3.73 11.10 48.56
C LEU A 243 2.97 10.18 49.53
N ILE A 244 2.20 10.73 50.49
CA ILE A 244 1.40 9.95 51.45
C ILE A 244 -0.03 9.73 50.96
N ILE A 245 -0.59 10.68 50.18
CA ILE A 245 -1.93 10.57 49.60
C ILE A 245 -1.96 9.56 48.44
N THR A 246 -0.84 9.40 47.73
CA THR A 246 -0.72 8.46 46.62
C THR A 246 -0.37 7.07 47.17
N ASP A 247 -1.39 6.23 47.40
CA ASP A 247 -1.31 4.86 47.98
C ASP A 247 -0.67 3.82 47.02
N ASN A 248 0.39 4.23 46.33
CA ASN A 248 1.13 3.48 45.31
C ASN A 248 2.64 3.46 45.63
N ALA A 249 2.99 3.68 46.91
CA ALA A 249 4.34 3.54 47.41
C ALA A 249 4.59 2.10 47.86
N PRO A 250 5.28 1.24 47.07
CA PRO A 250 5.93 0.09 47.67
C PRO A 250 6.89 0.60 48.75
N ALA A 251 6.88 -0.02 49.93
CA ALA A 251 7.84 0.32 50.97
C ALA A 251 9.26 0.22 50.38
N GLY A 252 10.05 1.30 50.51
CA GLY A 252 11.34 1.43 49.82
C GLY A 252 12.19 0.19 49.99
N ALA A 253 12.50 -0.47 48.86
CA ALA A 253 13.12 -1.79 48.87
C ALA A 253 14.48 -1.73 49.60
N THR A 254 14.84 -2.80 50.32
CA THR A 254 16.17 -2.88 50.93
C THR A 254 17.25 -2.81 49.85
N GLU A 255 18.46 -2.34 50.18
CA GLU A 255 19.51 -2.18 49.16
C GLU A 255 19.84 -3.48 48.41
N GLU A 256 19.65 -4.63 49.07
CA GLU A 256 19.87 -5.97 48.51
C GLU A 256 18.77 -6.34 47.49
N GLU A 257 17.49 -6.17 47.84
CA GLU A 257 16.34 -6.34 46.92
C GLU A 257 16.37 -5.34 45.76
N ALA A 258 16.80 -4.11 46.01
CA ALA A 258 16.94 -3.06 45.00
C ALA A 258 18.06 -3.38 43.99
N GLU A 259 19.15 -4.03 44.42
CA GLU A 259 20.21 -4.47 43.52
C GLU A 259 19.87 -5.73 42.72
N GLU A 260 19.23 -6.74 43.33
CA GLU A 260 18.76 -7.92 42.60
C GLU A 260 17.73 -7.52 41.51
N ALA A 261 16.76 -6.68 41.87
CA ALA A 261 15.77 -6.17 40.92
C ALA A 261 16.39 -5.30 39.81
N ALA A 262 17.47 -4.55 40.11
CA ALA A 262 18.18 -3.77 39.10
C ALA A 262 18.98 -4.66 38.12
N GLU A 263 19.58 -5.76 38.57
CA GLU A 263 20.27 -6.71 37.69
C GLU A 263 19.30 -7.53 36.83
N ALA A 264 18.16 -7.94 37.40
CA ALA A 264 17.07 -8.55 36.64
C ALA A 264 16.54 -7.61 35.54
N ALA A 265 16.28 -6.34 35.88
CA ALA A 265 15.86 -5.32 34.92
C ALA A 265 16.91 -5.08 33.82
N LEU A 266 18.19 -4.95 34.18
CA LEU A 266 19.27 -4.79 33.20
C LEU A 266 19.35 -5.96 32.22
N SER A 267 19.17 -7.20 32.70
CA SER A 267 19.24 -8.40 31.85
C SER A 267 18.15 -8.47 30.77
N THR A 268 17.00 -7.83 30.99
CA THR A 268 15.90 -7.76 30.02
C THR A 268 16.03 -6.53 29.12
N VAL A 269 16.26 -5.36 29.71
CA VAL A 269 16.36 -4.06 29.04
C VAL A 269 17.53 -3.99 28.03
N ASP A 270 18.65 -4.69 28.26
CA ASP A 270 19.75 -4.77 27.28
C ASP A 270 19.36 -5.43 25.96
N SER A 271 18.36 -6.33 25.96
CA SER A 271 17.88 -6.99 24.74
C SER A 271 17.06 -6.06 23.86
N GLU A 272 16.41 -5.06 24.47
CA GLU A 272 15.51 -4.13 23.79
C GLU A 272 16.20 -2.81 23.41
N PHE A 273 17.23 -2.35 24.14
CA PHE A 273 17.88 -1.05 23.86
C PHE A 273 18.61 -0.96 22.50
N GLY A 274 18.95 -2.09 21.87
CA GLY A 274 19.45 -2.13 20.48
C GLY A 274 18.35 -2.14 19.40
N ARG A 275 17.09 -2.25 19.81
CA ARG A 275 15.92 -2.53 18.98
C ARG A 275 14.88 -1.42 19.13
N THR A 276 15.14 -0.30 18.43
CA THR A 276 14.17 0.79 18.22
C THR A 276 12.79 0.22 17.85
N THR A 277 11.76 0.59 18.61
CA THR A 277 10.38 0.17 18.37
C THR A 277 9.77 0.82 17.14
N ASP A 278 10.22 2.02 16.77
CA ASP A 278 9.84 2.71 15.54
C ASP A 278 10.26 1.92 14.26
N PRO A 279 9.30 1.54 13.40
CA PRO A 279 9.58 0.89 12.12
C PRO A 279 10.34 1.77 11.11
N VAL A 280 10.28 3.11 11.23
CA VAL A 280 11.04 4.01 10.33
C VAL A 280 12.54 3.86 10.60
N ARG A 281 12.99 3.98 11.85
CA ARG A 281 14.39 3.72 12.27
C ARG A 281 14.84 2.32 11.86
N MET A 282 14.02 1.28 12.05
CA MET A 282 14.34 -0.07 11.60
C MET A 282 14.58 -0.15 10.08
N TYR A 283 13.66 0.37 9.27
CA TYR A 283 13.76 0.37 7.81
C TYR A 283 14.95 1.21 7.29
N MET A 284 15.20 2.37 7.89
CA MET A 284 16.34 3.24 7.56
C MET A 284 17.68 2.52 7.82
N ARG A 285 17.76 1.74 8.91
CA ARG A 285 18.94 0.94 9.27
C ARG A 285 19.18 -0.22 8.29
N GLU A 286 18.13 -0.97 7.94
CA GLU A 286 18.23 -2.09 6.99
C GLU A 286 18.66 -1.60 5.60
N MET A 287 17.99 -0.57 5.07
CA MET A 287 18.39 0.11 3.83
C MET A 287 19.81 0.68 3.92
N GLY A 288 20.21 1.16 5.10
CA GLY A 288 21.55 1.70 5.37
C GLY A 288 22.68 0.75 4.95
N THR A 289 22.47 -0.57 5.06
CA THR A 289 23.46 -1.61 4.71
C THR A 289 23.79 -1.71 3.22
N VAL A 290 22.91 -1.24 2.32
CA VAL A 290 23.07 -1.39 0.87
C VAL A 290 23.89 -0.22 0.32
N GLU A 291 25.01 -0.48 -0.36
CA GLU A 291 25.83 0.57 -0.99
C GLU A 291 25.14 1.25 -2.19
N LEU A 292 25.55 2.48 -2.50
CA LEU A 292 25.05 3.22 -3.67
C LEU A 292 25.70 2.72 -4.98
N LEU A 293 24.86 2.51 -5.99
CA LEU A 293 25.25 2.06 -7.32
C LEU A 293 25.83 3.22 -8.17
N THR A 294 26.75 2.92 -9.07
CA THR A 294 27.23 3.86 -10.09
C THR A 294 26.37 3.81 -11.35
N ARG A 295 26.48 4.80 -12.24
CA ARG A 295 25.82 4.75 -13.58
C ARG A 295 26.28 3.54 -14.40
N GLU A 296 27.52 3.09 -14.22
CA GLU A 296 28.03 1.89 -14.89
C GLU A 296 27.39 0.62 -14.31
N GLY A 297 27.23 0.56 -12.98
CA GLY A 297 26.43 -0.46 -12.31
C GLY A 297 24.94 -0.44 -12.67
N GLU A 298 24.30 0.73 -12.85
CA GLU A 298 22.93 0.85 -13.35
C GLU A 298 22.78 0.13 -14.71
N ILE A 299 23.74 0.32 -15.61
CA ILE A 299 23.77 -0.28 -16.95
C ILE A 299 24.13 -1.77 -16.89
N GLU A 300 25.03 -2.18 -15.99
CA GLU A 300 25.39 -3.59 -15.79
C GLU A 300 24.18 -4.40 -15.28
N ILE A 301 23.46 -3.88 -14.27
CA ILE A 301 22.25 -4.54 -13.75
C ILE A 301 21.15 -4.56 -14.81
N ALA A 302 20.91 -3.46 -15.54
CA ALA A 302 19.93 -3.45 -16.62
C ALA A 302 20.23 -4.50 -17.72
N LYS A 303 21.51 -4.70 -18.07
CA LYS A 303 21.96 -5.79 -18.97
C LYS A 303 21.76 -7.18 -18.37
N ARG A 304 21.95 -7.37 -17.05
CA ARG A 304 21.63 -8.64 -16.37
C ARG A 304 20.12 -8.94 -16.39
N ILE A 305 19.28 -7.92 -16.24
CA ILE A 305 17.81 -8.03 -16.34
C ILE A 305 17.40 -8.43 -17.78
N GLU A 306 17.93 -7.74 -18.79
CA GLU A 306 17.70 -8.04 -20.22
C GLU A 306 18.20 -9.45 -20.59
N GLY A 307 19.41 -9.83 -20.16
CA GLY A 307 19.97 -11.17 -20.40
C GLY A 307 19.14 -12.29 -19.78
N GLY A 308 18.61 -12.08 -18.56
CA GLY A 308 17.69 -13.02 -17.93
C GLY A 308 16.35 -13.13 -18.67
N LEU A 309 15.82 -12.01 -19.19
CA LEU A 309 14.63 -12.00 -20.04
C LEU A 309 14.85 -12.77 -21.36
N MET A 310 15.99 -12.55 -22.02
CA MET A 310 16.38 -13.26 -23.24
C MET A 310 16.54 -14.77 -22.98
N ALA A 311 17.17 -15.16 -21.86
CA ALA A 311 17.33 -16.57 -21.49
C ALA A 311 15.98 -17.27 -21.18
N MET A 312 15.02 -16.57 -20.57
CA MET A 312 13.65 -17.07 -20.44
C MET A 312 13.01 -17.27 -21.82
N MET A 313 13.13 -16.28 -22.71
CA MET A 313 12.50 -16.32 -24.03
C MET A 313 13.09 -17.40 -24.95
N GLU A 314 14.41 -17.64 -24.88
CA GLU A 314 15.10 -18.75 -25.56
C GLU A 314 14.71 -20.13 -24.97
N ALA A 315 14.41 -20.20 -23.68
CA ALA A 315 13.86 -21.43 -23.09
C ALA A 315 12.42 -21.68 -23.59
N ILE A 316 11.57 -20.65 -23.61
CA ILE A 316 10.17 -20.73 -24.07
C ILE A 316 10.09 -21.09 -25.57
N SER A 317 10.98 -20.55 -26.40
CA SER A 317 11.04 -20.83 -27.85
C SER A 317 11.47 -22.27 -28.17
N ALA A 318 12.13 -22.95 -27.24
CA ALA A 318 12.53 -24.35 -27.42
C ALA A 318 11.34 -25.33 -27.36
N SER A 319 10.18 -24.94 -26.83
CA SER A 319 8.96 -25.75 -26.79
C SER A 319 8.04 -25.46 -27.98
N PRO A 320 7.60 -26.45 -28.78
CA PRO A 320 6.62 -26.25 -29.85
C PRO A 320 5.23 -25.84 -29.32
N ALA A 321 4.84 -26.31 -28.12
CA ALA A 321 3.61 -25.86 -27.45
C ALA A 321 3.71 -24.36 -27.06
N THR A 322 4.90 -23.92 -26.67
CA THR A 322 5.41 -22.52 -26.77
C THR A 322 4.75 -21.71 -27.87
N ILE A 323 4.99 -22.18 -29.10
CA ILE A 323 4.85 -21.44 -30.34
C ILE A 323 3.45 -21.61 -30.94
N ALA A 324 2.83 -22.78 -30.78
CA ALA A 324 1.44 -22.99 -31.17
C ALA A 324 0.50 -21.97 -30.50
N GLU A 325 0.70 -21.68 -29.22
CA GLU A 325 -0.10 -20.69 -28.49
C GLU A 325 0.20 -19.24 -28.93
N ILE A 326 1.44 -18.91 -29.26
CA ILE A 326 1.81 -17.61 -29.84
C ILE A 326 1.16 -17.43 -31.22
N LEU A 327 1.07 -18.48 -32.03
CA LEU A 327 0.36 -18.46 -33.31
C LEU A 327 -1.16 -18.34 -33.12
N ASN A 328 -1.75 -18.95 -32.08
CA ASN A 328 -3.16 -18.74 -31.72
C ASN A 328 -3.43 -17.26 -31.36
N MET A 329 -2.57 -16.66 -30.53
CA MET A 329 -2.65 -15.22 -30.22
C MET A 329 -2.57 -14.34 -31.48
N GLY A 330 -1.75 -14.73 -32.46
CA GLY A 330 -1.68 -14.06 -33.77
C GLY A 330 -2.99 -14.11 -34.55
N GLU A 331 -3.72 -15.23 -34.51
CA GLU A 331 -5.05 -15.33 -35.11
C GLU A 331 -6.12 -14.56 -34.31
N ASP A 332 -6.07 -14.54 -32.97
CA ASP A 332 -6.98 -13.73 -32.14
C ASP A 332 -6.80 -12.21 -32.41
N ILE A 333 -5.57 -11.77 -32.68
CA ILE A 333 -5.26 -10.42 -33.17
C ILE A 333 -5.82 -10.21 -34.58
N ARG A 334 -5.71 -11.19 -35.49
CA ARG A 334 -6.23 -11.12 -36.87
C ARG A 334 -7.76 -11.02 -36.88
N GLU A 335 -8.46 -11.83 -36.10
CA GLU A 335 -9.91 -11.79 -35.90
C GLU A 335 -10.39 -10.53 -35.14
N GLY A 336 -9.49 -9.86 -34.41
CA GLY A 336 -9.80 -8.62 -33.69
C GLY A 336 -10.43 -8.82 -32.31
N LYS A 337 -10.34 -10.02 -31.73
CA LYS A 337 -10.74 -10.31 -30.33
C LYS A 337 -9.88 -9.54 -29.32
N VAL A 338 -8.62 -9.28 -29.66
CA VAL A 338 -7.59 -8.75 -28.76
C VAL A 338 -6.81 -7.61 -29.43
N VAL A 339 -6.50 -6.56 -28.68
CA VAL A 339 -5.72 -5.39 -29.14
C VAL A 339 -4.23 -5.71 -29.11
N ILE A 340 -3.50 -5.32 -30.17
CA ILE A 340 -2.09 -5.66 -30.37
C ILE A 340 -1.18 -5.29 -29.18
N SER A 341 -1.36 -4.11 -28.58
CA SER A 341 -0.55 -3.60 -27.46
C SER A 341 -0.65 -4.44 -26.18
N THR A 342 -1.62 -5.35 -26.08
CA THR A 342 -1.71 -6.30 -24.95
C THR A 342 -0.75 -7.48 -25.09
N ILE A 343 -0.31 -7.80 -26.31
CA ILE A 343 0.51 -8.98 -26.64
C ILE A 343 1.91 -8.58 -27.11
N VAL A 344 2.01 -7.63 -28.04
CA VAL A 344 3.28 -7.14 -28.60
C VAL A 344 3.51 -5.71 -28.13
N ASP A 345 4.63 -5.50 -27.44
CA ASP A 345 5.12 -4.21 -26.94
C ASP A 345 5.88 -3.45 -28.04
N GLY A 346 6.64 -4.18 -28.87
CA GLY A 346 7.42 -3.61 -29.98
C GLY A 346 8.21 -4.68 -30.75
N PHE A 347 9.26 -4.25 -31.46
CA PHE A 347 10.16 -5.14 -32.20
C PHE A 347 11.62 -4.80 -31.92
N SER A 348 12.45 -5.83 -31.79
CA SER A 348 13.89 -5.72 -31.45
C SER A 348 14.71 -5.20 -32.64
N ASN A 349 14.60 -3.91 -32.98
CA ASN A 349 15.36 -3.28 -34.05
C ASN A 349 16.71 -2.73 -33.51
N PRO A 350 17.89 -3.30 -33.85
CA PRO A 350 19.14 -3.00 -33.13
C PRO A 350 19.65 -1.55 -33.21
N ASN A 351 19.16 -0.78 -34.19
CA ASN A 351 19.66 0.56 -34.52
C ASN A 351 18.67 1.69 -34.18
N GLU A 352 17.52 1.38 -33.58
CA GLU A 352 16.43 2.33 -33.34
C GLU A 352 16.15 2.39 -31.83
N ALA A 353 16.13 3.60 -31.27
CA ALA A 353 15.74 3.80 -29.88
C ALA A 353 14.21 3.94 -29.85
N ASP A 354 13.52 2.96 -29.25
CA ASP A 354 12.06 2.93 -29.24
C ASP A 354 11.47 4.21 -28.60
N ASP A 355 10.78 5.02 -29.41
CA ASP A 355 9.84 6.03 -28.93
C ASP A 355 8.52 5.37 -28.54
N TYR A 356 8.59 4.49 -27.54
CA TYR A 356 7.40 3.98 -26.86
C TYR A 356 6.93 5.01 -25.82
N VAL A 357 5.87 5.73 -26.17
CA VAL A 357 5.06 6.48 -25.20
C VAL A 357 4.05 5.48 -24.66
N ALA A 358 4.14 5.14 -23.38
CA ALA A 358 3.24 4.16 -22.80
C ALA A 358 1.82 4.74 -22.68
N GLU A 359 0.81 3.95 -23.06
CA GLU A 359 -0.61 4.35 -22.95
C GLU A 359 -1.02 4.57 -21.47
N GLU A 360 -0.27 4.01 -20.51
CA GLU A 360 -0.43 4.22 -19.06
C GLU A 360 0.12 5.57 -18.55
N ASP A 361 0.84 6.35 -19.38
CA ASP A 361 1.48 7.62 -18.98
C ASP A 361 0.67 8.86 -19.42
N PHE A 362 -0.53 8.68 -19.98
CA PHE A 362 -1.35 9.77 -20.56
C PHE A 362 -2.75 9.95 -19.92
N ASP A 363 -2.96 9.42 -18.70
CA ASP A 363 -4.09 9.80 -17.82
C ASP A 363 -3.98 11.27 -17.33
N GLU A 364 -2.84 11.94 -17.55
CA GLU A 364 -2.53 13.32 -17.10
C GLU A 364 -2.35 14.28 -18.29
N PHE A 365 -3.34 14.35 -19.19
CA PHE A 365 -3.51 15.45 -20.14
C PHE A 365 -4.92 16.04 -19.97
N ASP A 366 -5.02 17.36 -19.86
CA ASP A 366 -6.22 18.05 -19.34
C ASP A 366 -7.42 17.82 -20.28
N GLU A 367 -8.41 17.01 -19.86
CA GLU A 367 -9.65 16.72 -20.60
C GLU A 367 -10.51 17.99 -20.84
N ALA A 368 -10.10 19.12 -20.25
CA ALA A 368 -10.65 20.45 -20.45
C ALA A 368 -10.04 21.24 -21.63
N ASP A 369 -8.99 20.75 -22.31
CA ASP A 369 -8.26 21.46 -23.38
C ASP A 369 -8.46 20.83 -24.79
N ASP A 370 -9.31 19.80 -24.95
CA ASP A 370 -9.60 19.11 -26.22
C ASP A 370 -10.93 19.56 -26.88
N ASP A 371 -11.12 20.87 -27.07
CA ASP A 371 -12.27 21.45 -27.80
C ASP A 371 -12.27 21.09 -29.31
N ASP A 372 -11.16 20.52 -29.82
CA ASP A 372 -11.03 20.05 -31.23
C ASP A 372 -11.35 18.55 -31.41
N GLY A 373 -11.27 17.72 -30.35
CA GLY A 373 -11.79 16.35 -30.26
C GLY A 373 -11.28 15.34 -31.30
N LYS A 374 -10.13 15.61 -31.94
CA LYS A 374 -9.64 14.88 -33.13
C LYS A 374 -8.13 14.66 -33.21
N GLY A 375 -7.36 15.16 -32.24
CA GLY A 375 -5.89 15.16 -32.26
C GLY A 375 -5.25 13.83 -31.87
N GLY A 376 -5.03 13.64 -30.56
CA GLY A 376 -4.14 12.58 -30.04
C GLY A 376 -4.55 11.16 -30.39
N SER A 377 -5.84 10.82 -30.23
CA SER A 377 -6.37 9.46 -30.43
C SER A 377 -6.12 8.88 -31.83
N LYS A 378 -6.04 9.73 -32.86
CA LYS A 378 -5.78 9.32 -34.26
C LYS A 378 -4.32 9.01 -34.55
N ALA A 379 -3.38 9.70 -33.89
CA ALA A 379 -1.97 9.42 -34.04
C ALA A 379 -1.62 8.06 -33.42
N LEU A 380 -2.17 7.78 -32.23
CA LEU A 380 -1.99 6.53 -31.50
C LEU A 380 -2.60 5.34 -32.25
N THR A 381 -3.87 5.43 -32.67
CA THR A 381 -4.53 4.35 -33.45
C THR A 381 -3.80 4.03 -34.75
N LYS A 382 -3.29 5.03 -35.48
CA LYS A 382 -2.49 4.79 -36.70
C LYS A 382 -1.18 4.03 -36.39
N LYS A 383 -0.50 4.34 -35.29
CA LYS A 383 0.71 3.62 -34.84
C LYS A 383 0.38 2.17 -34.44
N LEU A 384 -0.75 1.95 -33.77
CA LEU A 384 -1.25 0.61 -33.42
C LEU A 384 -1.61 -0.23 -34.66
N GLU A 385 -2.20 0.37 -35.70
CA GLU A 385 -2.45 -0.31 -36.99
C GLU A 385 -1.15 -0.72 -37.69
N GLU A 386 -0.13 0.14 -37.69
CA GLU A 386 1.18 -0.18 -38.24
C GLU A 386 1.88 -1.30 -37.47
N LEU A 387 1.89 -1.24 -36.13
CA LEU A 387 2.39 -2.31 -35.27
C LEU A 387 1.64 -3.63 -35.50
N LYS A 388 0.30 -3.59 -35.63
CA LYS A 388 -0.51 -4.78 -35.95
C LYS A 388 -0.13 -5.38 -37.29
N LYS A 389 0.07 -4.57 -38.33
CA LYS A 389 0.51 -5.05 -39.65
C LYS A 389 1.89 -5.69 -39.57
N GLN A 390 2.85 -5.01 -38.96
CA GLN A 390 4.22 -5.51 -38.77
C GLN A 390 4.31 -6.77 -37.89
N ALA A 391 3.37 -6.96 -36.95
CA ALA A 391 3.26 -8.17 -36.14
C ALA A 391 2.76 -9.35 -36.97
N LEU A 392 1.68 -9.17 -37.74
CA LEU A 392 1.11 -10.21 -38.59
C LEU A 392 2.11 -10.69 -39.65
N GLU A 393 2.84 -9.78 -40.31
CA GLU A 393 3.90 -10.13 -41.27
C GLU A 393 5.05 -10.97 -40.64
N ARG A 394 5.31 -10.81 -39.34
CA ARG A 394 6.27 -11.66 -38.60
C ARG A 394 5.63 -12.98 -38.17
N PHE A 395 4.39 -12.98 -37.68
CA PHE A 395 3.68 -14.20 -37.30
C PHE A 395 3.47 -15.16 -38.49
N ASP A 396 3.25 -14.66 -39.70
CA ASP A 396 3.11 -15.49 -40.89
C ASP A 396 4.45 -16.16 -41.30
N LYS A 397 5.58 -15.45 -41.20
CA LYS A 397 6.93 -16.06 -41.34
C LYS A 397 7.19 -17.11 -40.26
N LEU A 398 6.74 -16.83 -39.04
CA LEU A 398 6.89 -17.72 -37.89
C LEU A 398 6.06 -19.00 -38.08
N ARG A 399 4.86 -18.90 -38.65
CA ARG A 399 4.02 -20.02 -39.08
C ARG A 399 4.73 -20.89 -40.13
N GLU A 400 5.33 -20.29 -41.16
CA GLU A 400 6.13 -21.05 -42.14
C GLU A 400 7.30 -21.81 -41.49
N LEU A 401 8.01 -21.18 -40.55
CA LEU A 401 9.15 -21.80 -39.86
C LEU A 401 8.70 -22.91 -38.90
N PHE A 402 7.58 -22.74 -38.21
CA PHE A 402 6.95 -23.78 -37.39
C PHE A 402 6.54 -24.99 -38.22
N GLU A 403 5.94 -24.79 -39.40
CA GLU A 403 5.67 -25.88 -40.34
C GLU A 403 6.94 -26.59 -40.83
N LYS A 404 8.03 -25.85 -41.06
CA LYS A 404 9.33 -26.42 -41.46
C LYS A 404 9.92 -27.28 -40.33
N VAL A 405 9.80 -26.85 -39.06
CA VAL A 405 10.21 -27.64 -37.88
C VAL A 405 9.37 -28.92 -37.77
N HIS A 406 8.04 -28.84 -37.91
CA HIS A 406 7.15 -30.02 -37.87
C HIS A 406 7.52 -31.04 -38.97
N LYS A 407 7.69 -30.58 -40.21
CA LYS A 407 8.05 -31.43 -41.36
C LYS A 407 9.46 -32.04 -41.29
N VAL A 408 10.32 -31.56 -40.38
CA VAL A 408 11.61 -32.21 -40.05
C VAL A 408 11.43 -33.20 -38.89
N TYR A 409 10.69 -32.83 -37.85
CA TYR A 409 10.33 -33.73 -36.74
C TYR A 409 9.68 -35.03 -37.23
N ASP A 410 8.73 -34.94 -38.16
CA ASP A 410 8.01 -36.09 -38.74
C ASP A 410 8.92 -37.05 -39.54
N LYS A 411 10.09 -36.58 -40.00
CA LYS A 411 11.01 -37.34 -40.87
C LYS A 411 12.24 -37.85 -40.14
N GLU A 412 12.81 -37.01 -39.28
CA GLU A 412 14.13 -37.19 -38.67
C GLU A 412 14.08 -37.28 -37.14
N GLY A 413 12.90 -37.09 -36.54
CA GLY A 413 12.70 -37.11 -35.09
C GLY A 413 13.20 -35.87 -34.36
N TYR A 414 13.04 -35.89 -33.03
CA TYR A 414 13.49 -34.84 -32.13
C TYR A 414 15.02 -34.86 -31.95
N GLY A 415 15.65 -33.69 -31.93
CA GLY A 415 17.06 -33.52 -31.55
C GLY A 415 18.09 -33.72 -32.67
N THR A 416 17.67 -34.16 -33.86
CA THR A 416 18.55 -34.30 -35.03
C THR A 416 19.12 -32.92 -35.46
N PRO A 417 20.37 -32.80 -35.96
CA PRO A 417 20.97 -31.49 -36.25
C PRO A 417 20.19 -30.59 -37.21
N ALA A 418 19.40 -31.16 -38.14
CA ALA A 418 18.49 -30.39 -38.98
C ALA A 418 17.29 -29.80 -38.20
N TYR A 419 16.73 -30.57 -37.26
CA TYR A 419 15.68 -30.10 -36.34
C TYR A 419 16.20 -28.94 -35.49
N VAL A 420 17.38 -29.09 -34.86
CA VAL A 420 18.00 -28.03 -34.04
C VAL A 420 18.30 -26.78 -34.89
N LYS A 421 18.77 -26.94 -36.14
CA LYS A 421 18.99 -25.80 -37.04
C LYS A 421 17.67 -25.08 -37.40
N ALA A 422 16.58 -25.81 -37.64
CA ALA A 422 15.27 -25.23 -37.91
C ALA A 422 14.67 -24.55 -36.67
N GLN A 423 14.80 -25.17 -35.49
CA GLN A 423 14.40 -24.64 -34.19
C GLN A 423 15.15 -23.35 -33.85
N ASN A 424 16.46 -23.28 -34.11
CA ASN A 424 17.25 -22.07 -33.88
C ASN A 424 16.86 -20.93 -34.84
N ALA A 425 16.52 -21.22 -36.10
CA ALA A 425 16.01 -20.21 -37.03
C ALA A 425 14.63 -19.67 -36.60
N LEU A 426 13.74 -20.56 -36.13
CA LEU A 426 12.43 -20.21 -35.59
C LEU A 426 12.55 -19.38 -34.29
N SER A 427 13.48 -19.74 -33.41
CA SER A 427 13.83 -18.97 -32.20
C SER A 427 14.35 -17.58 -32.56
N ALA A 428 15.26 -17.47 -33.52
CA ALA A 428 15.85 -16.19 -33.94
C ALA A 428 14.79 -15.19 -34.44
N GLU A 429 13.82 -15.64 -35.26
CA GLU A 429 12.71 -14.77 -35.69
C GLU A 429 11.78 -14.39 -34.52
N LEU A 430 11.48 -15.33 -33.60
CA LEU A 430 10.68 -15.03 -32.41
C LEU A 430 11.34 -13.95 -31.53
N MET A 431 12.67 -13.99 -31.35
CA MET A 431 13.46 -13.00 -30.60
C MET A 431 13.44 -11.58 -31.23
N THR A 432 12.96 -11.43 -32.48
CA THR A 432 12.73 -10.10 -33.08
C THR A 432 11.46 -9.42 -32.58
N ILE A 433 10.56 -10.14 -31.90
CA ILE A 433 9.29 -9.64 -31.37
C ILE A 433 9.45 -9.38 -29.87
N ARG A 434 9.15 -8.15 -29.43
CA ARG A 434 9.13 -7.81 -28.01
C ARG A 434 7.72 -8.07 -27.47
N PHE A 435 7.56 -9.12 -26.69
CA PHE A 435 6.29 -9.47 -26.04
C PHE A 435 6.10 -8.69 -24.74
N THR A 436 4.84 -8.40 -24.39
CA THR A 436 4.50 -7.78 -23.11
C THR A 436 4.85 -8.69 -21.94
N ALA A 437 5.25 -8.13 -20.78
CA ALA A 437 5.58 -8.93 -19.60
C ALA A 437 4.45 -9.93 -19.21
N LYS A 438 3.19 -9.51 -19.33
CA LYS A 438 1.99 -10.34 -19.07
C LYS A 438 1.87 -11.54 -20.01
N THR A 439 2.29 -11.43 -21.26
CA THR A 439 2.26 -12.57 -22.19
C THR A 439 3.45 -13.50 -22.01
N ILE A 440 4.64 -12.97 -21.70
CA ILE A 440 5.79 -13.78 -21.29
C ILE A 440 5.43 -14.61 -20.04
N GLU A 441 4.81 -14.00 -19.03
CA GLU A 441 4.32 -14.67 -17.82
C GLU A 441 3.30 -15.78 -18.12
N LYS A 442 2.29 -15.53 -18.97
CA LYS A 442 1.34 -16.57 -19.42
C LYS A 442 2.04 -17.75 -20.10
N LEU A 443 3.07 -17.49 -20.92
CA LEU A 443 3.84 -18.54 -21.61
C LEU A 443 4.71 -19.34 -20.62
N CYS A 444 5.36 -18.67 -19.67
CA CYS A 444 6.06 -19.32 -18.54
C CYS A 444 5.14 -20.26 -17.77
N ASP A 445 3.95 -19.78 -17.37
CA ASP A 445 2.99 -20.56 -16.58
C ASP A 445 2.44 -21.78 -17.31
N MET A 446 2.29 -21.70 -18.64
CA MET A 446 1.94 -22.90 -19.42
C MET A 446 3.04 -23.97 -19.38
N VAL A 447 4.32 -23.58 -19.47
CA VAL A 447 5.46 -24.50 -19.37
C VAL A 447 5.58 -25.07 -17.94
N ARG A 448 5.46 -24.22 -16.91
CA ARG A 448 5.43 -24.64 -15.49
C ARG A 448 4.32 -25.65 -15.25
N GLY A 449 3.10 -25.33 -15.69
CA GLY A 449 1.93 -26.21 -15.56
C GLY A 449 2.17 -27.58 -16.20
N GLN A 450 2.74 -27.64 -17.40
CA GLN A 450 3.08 -28.91 -18.05
C GLN A 450 4.12 -29.72 -17.25
N VAL A 451 5.15 -29.08 -16.70
CA VAL A 451 6.21 -29.76 -15.92
C VAL A 451 5.74 -30.19 -14.54
N ASP A 452 4.92 -29.41 -13.85
CA ASP A 452 4.36 -29.80 -12.55
C ASP A 452 3.29 -30.90 -12.69
N ASP A 453 2.60 -30.94 -13.83
CA ASP A 453 1.69 -32.03 -14.19
C ASP A 453 2.46 -33.35 -14.48
N VAL A 454 3.71 -33.29 -14.96
CA VAL A 454 4.64 -34.44 -15.01
C VAL A 454 5.13 -34.81 -13.60
N ARG A 455 5.68 -33.85 -12.84
CA ARG A 455 6.18 -34.07 -11.46
C ARG A 455 5.10 -34.59 -10.52
N LYS A 456 3.83 -34.29 -10.76
CA LYS A 456 2.70 -34.85 -10.01
C LYS A 456 2.53 -36.34 -10.29
N LYS A 457 2.44 -36.73 -11.57
CA LYS A 457 2.35 -38.14 -12.00
C LYS A 457 3.57 -38.94 -11.51
N GLU A 458 4.77 -38.37 -11.56
CA GLU A 458 6.00 -38.99 -11.05
C GLU A 458 6.00 -39.18 -9.52
N ARG A 459 5.47 -38.21 -8.75
CA ARG A 459 5.29 -38.37 -7.30
C ARG A 459 4.26 -39.45 -6.96
N GLU A 460 3.19 -39.54 -7.74
CA GLU A 460 2.18 -40.59 -7.61
C GLU A 460 2.75 -41.98 -7.97
N LEU A 461 3.55 -42.08 -9.03
CA LEU A 461 4.31 -43.28 -9.42
C LEU A 461 5.30 -43.71 -8.32
N ARG A 462 6.12 -42.78 -7.80
CA ARG A 462 7.03 -43.05 -6.66
C ARG A 462 6.23 -43.55 -5.45
N ARG A 463 5.10 -42.92 -5.12
CA ARG A 463 4.25 -43.32 -3.98
C ARG A 463 3.66 -44.71 -4.13
N ILE A 464 3.40 -45.17 -5.35
CA ILE A 464 2.95 -46.55 -5.59
C ILE A 464 4.15 -47.51 -5.55
N ILE A 465 5.25 -47.21 -6.23
CA ILE A 465 6.38 -48.14 -6.41
C ILE A 465 7.23 -48.28 -5.14
N VAL A 466 7.56 -47.16 -4.47
CA VAL A 466 8.30 -47.14 -3.21
C VAL A 466 7.34 -47.40 -2.04
N ASP A 467 6.43 -46.46 -1.76
CA ASP A 467 5.70 -46.45 -0.48
C ASP A 467 4.63 -47.55 -0.36
N LYS A 468 4.01 -48.01 -1.47
CA LYS A 468 3.06 -49.15 -1.44
C LYS A 468 3.69 -50.50 -1.76
N CYS A 469 4.54 -50.59 -2.78
CA CYS A 469 5.10 -51.88 -3.21
C CYS A 469 6.35 -52.29 -2.43
N GLY A 470 7.04 -51.35 -1.75
CA GLY A 470 8.23 -51.64 -0.95
C GLY A 470 9.52 -51.76 -1.76
N MET A 471 9.61 -51.15 -2.95
CA MET A 471 10.88 -51.05 -3.68
C MET A 471 11.80 -50.03 -2.97
N PRO A 472 13.08 -50.36 -2.68
CA PRO A 472 14.02 -49.41 -2.08
C PRO A 472 14.24 -48.17 -2.96
N GLN A 473 14.32 -46.99 -2.34
CA GLN A 473 14.40 -45.72 -3.07
C GLN A 473 15.63 -45.63 -3.98
N GLU A 474 16.77 -46.19 -3.58
CA GLU A 474 17.97 -46.21 -4.44
C GLU A 474 17.77 -47.00 -5.74
N THR A 475 17.09 -48.15 -5.66
CA THR A 475 16.79 -48.99 -6.84
C THR A 475 15.80 -48.29 -7.75
N PHE A 476 14.79 -47.63 -7.17
CA PHE A 476 13.85 -46.78 -7.92
C PHE A 476 14.55 -45.64 -8.65
N VAL A 477 15.44 -44.89 -7.98
CA VAL A 477 16.15 -43.74 -8.57
C VAL A 477 17.12 -44.17 -9.68
N LYS A 478 17.70 -45.38 -9.61
CA LYS A 478 18.58 -45.92 -10.66
C LYS A 478 17.78 -46.50 -11.85
N ASP A 479 16.77 -47.34 -11.60
CA ASP A 479 16.12 -48.13 -12.64
C ASP A 479 14.94 -47.42 -13.32
N PHE A 480 14.23 -46.52 -12.63
CA PHE A 480 12.93 -45.99 -13.09
C PHE A 480 12.99 -44.77 -14.03
N PRO A 481 13.84 -43.73 -13.81
CA PRO A 481 13.88 -42.56 -14.68
C PRO A 481 14.05 -42.84 -16.19
N PRO A 482 14.93 -43.77 -16.65
CA PRO A 482 15.01 -44.10 -18.08
C PRO A 482 13.83 -44.96 -18.58
N ASN A 483 13.03 -45.53 -17.68
CA ASN A 483 11.89 -46.40 -17.99
C ASN A 483 10.53 -45.70 -17.80
N LEU A 484 10.49 -44.37 -17.69
CA LEU A 484 9.28 -43.60 -17.36
C LEU A 484 8.06 -43.95 -18.24
N LEU A 485 8.29 -44.13 -19.55
CA LEU A 485 7.26 -44.43 -20.56
C LEU A 485 7.13 -45.95 -20.86
N ASN A 486 7.89 -46.81 -20.18
CA ASN A 486 8.00 -48.23 -20.50
C ASN A 486 6.97 -49.06 -19.72
N LEU A 487 5.82 -49.33 -20.33
CA LEU A 487 4.73 -50.13 -19.74
C LEU A 487 5.16 -51.55 -19.33
N GLN A 488 6.09 -52.15 -20.09
CA GLN A 488 6.61 -53.50 -19.83
C GLN A 488 7.63 -53.54 -18.69
N TRP A 489 8.20 -52.41 -18.25
CA TRP A 489 9.15 -52.39 -17.13
C TRP A 489 8.49 -52.86 -15.84
N VAL A 490 7.24 -52.44 -15.62
CA VAL A 490 6.44 -52.79 -14.43
C VAL A 490 6.16 -54.30 -14.40
N GLU A 491 5.78 -54.87 -15.54
CA GLU A 491 5.52 -56.30 -15.72
C GLU A 491 6.80 -57.12 -15.48
N LYS A 492 7.95 -56.66 -15.99
CA LYS A 492 9.26 -57.31 -15.78
C LYS A 492 9.69 -57.26 -14.30
N GLN A 493 9.44 -56.17 -13.58
CA GLN A 493 9.71 -56.10 -12.14
C GLN A 493 8.70 -56.90 -11.30
N ALA A 494 7.45 -57.03 -11.74
CA ALA A 494 6.47 -57.94 -11.14
C ALA A 494 6.81 -59.43 -11.37
N ALA A 495 7.48 -59.77 -12.48
CA ALA A 495 7.98 -61.11 -12.76
C ALA A 495 9.33 -61.44 -12.07
N ALA A 496 10.07 -60.42 -11.57
CA ALA A 496 11.44 -60.57 -11.09
C ALA A 496 11.61 -61.34 -9.75
N GLY A 497 10.54 -61.81 -9.11
CA GLY A 497 10.60 -62.63 -7.88
C GLY A 497 11.13 -61.92 -6.63
N LYS A 498 11.29 -60.60 -6.65
CA LYS A 498 11.81 -59.78 -5.55
C LYS A 498 10.71 -59.53 -4.49
N PRO A 499 11.04 -59.11 -3.24
CA PRO A 499 10.04 -58.95 -2.18
C PRO A 499 8.85 -58.03 -2.54
N TRP A 500 9.09 -56.98 -3.33
CA TRP A 500 8.06 -56.06 -3.81
C TRP A 500 7.20 -56.60 -4.97
N SER A 501 7.66 -57.62 -5.69
CA SER A 501 7.05 -58.10 -6.94
C SER A 501 5.59 -58.55 -6.76
N ALA A 502 5.26 -59.23 -5.64
CA ALA A 502 3.90 -59.70 -5.36
C ALA A 502 2.89 -58.55 -5.08
N VAL A 503 3.36 -57.44 -4.52
CA VAL A 503 2.52 -56.23 -4.30
C VAL A 503 2.47 -55.38 -5.57
N MET A 504 3.57 -55.31 -6.31
CA MET A 504 3.66 -54.63 -7.60
C MET A 504 2.72 -55.25 -8.64
N ALA A 505 2.62 -56.58 -8.69
CA ALA A 505 1.69 -57.31 -9.55
C ALA A 505 0.22 -56.84 -9.38
N ARG A 506 -0.20 -56.50 -8.16
CA ARG A 506 -1.55 -55.96 -7.87
C ARG A 506 -1.72 -54.48 -8.24
N ASN A 507 -0.62 -53.75 -8.40
CA ASN A 507 -0.60 -52.33 -8.72
C ASN A 507 -0.19 -52.03 -10.17
N VAL A 508 -0.02 -53.05 -11.04
CA VAL A 508 0.34 -52.83 -12.46
C VAL A 508 -0.64 -51.89 -13.17
N PRO A 509 -1.98 -52.06 -13.12
CA PRO A 509 -2.88 -51.19 -13.88
C PRO A 509 -2.84 -49.72 -13.44
N PRO A 510 -2.83 -49.36 -12.13
CA PRO A 510 -2.60 -47.98 -11.69
C PRO A 510 -1.26 -47.37 -12.11
N ILE A 511 -0.20 -48.18 -12.25
CA ILE A 511 1.11 -47.69 -12.72
C ILE A 511 1.05 -47.46 -14.23
N GLN A 512 0.52 -48.41 -15.00
CA GLN A 512 0.37 -48.30 -16.45
C GLN A 512 -0.57 -47.14 -16.86
N ASP A 513 -1.66 -46.90 -16.14
CA ASP A 513 -2.54 -45.73 -16.30
C ASP A 513 -1.78 -44.39 -16.14
N LEU A 514 -0.91 -44.28 -15.13
CA LEU A 514 -0.07 -43.10 -14.92
C LEU A 514 1.03 -42.96 -15.97
N GLN A 515 1.60 -44.06 -16.45
CA GLN A 515 2.56 -44.06 -17.56
C GLN A 515 1.90 -43.65 -18.89
N GLN A 516 0.67 -44.12 -19.15
CA GLN A 516 -0.09 -43.72 -20.34
C GLN A 516 -0.40 -42.22 -20.31
N LYS A 517 -0.84 -41.69 -19.15
CA LYS A 517 -1.03 -40.25 -18.93
C LYS A 517 0.25 -39.41 -19.02
N LEU A 518 1.44 -40.03 -18.98
CA LEU A 518 2.72 -39.39 -19.28
C LEU A 518 3.05 -39.46 -20.79
N MET A 519 2.72 -40.56 -21.46
CA MET A 519 2.81 -40.68 -22.93
C MET A 519 1.84 -39.71 -23.64
N ASP A 520 0.60 -39.61 -23.18
CA ASP A 520 -0.41 -38.67 -23.67
C ASP A 520 0.10 -37.23 -23.54
N LEU A 521 0.65 -36.88 -22.36
CA LEU A 521 1.24 -35.56 -22.10
C LEU A 521 2.43 -35.30 -23.02
N GLN A 522 3.33 -36.27 -23.22
CA GLN A 522 4.44 -36.13 -24.17
C GLN A 522 3.94 -35.90 -25.60
N SER A 523 2.90 -36.62 -26.05
CA SER A 523 2.32 -36.43 -27.38
C SER A 523 1.72 -35.03 -27.57
N ARG A 524 1.11 -34.46 -26.51
CA ARG A 524 0.54 -33.10 -26.53
C ARG A 524 1.60 -32.00 -26.53
N VAL A 525 2.76 -32.24 -25.92
CA VAL A 525 3.85 -31.24 -25.80
C VAL A 525 4.89 -31.38 -26.91
N VAL A 526 4.94 -32.52 -27.61
CA VAL A 526 5.83 -32.86 -28.74
C VAL A 526 7.32 -32.99 -28.35
N VAL A 527 7.72 -32.47 -27.19
CA VAL A 527 9.07 -32.56 -26.59
C VAL A 527 9.19 -33.77 -25.63
N PRO A 528 10.30 -34.52 -25.62
CA PRO A 528 10.58 -35.55 -24.62
C PRO A 528 10.51 -35.02 -23.18
N LEU A 529 9.91 -35.79 -22.26
CA LEU A 529 9.72 -35.33 -20.87
C LEU A 529 11.00 -34.90 -20.11
N PRO A 530 12.19 -35.50 -20.33
CA PRO A 530 13.44 -34.99 -19.74
C PRO A 530 13.82 -33.60 -20.26
N GLU A 531 13.64 -33.35 -21.56
CA GLU A 531 13.98 -32.08 -22.20
C GLU A 531 12.99 -30.97 -21.84
N LEU A 532 11.70 -31.30 -21.68
CA LEU A 532 10.69 -30.38 -21.16
C LEU A 532 11.06 -29.88 -19.74
N LYS A 533 11.61 -30.75 -18.89
CA LYS A 533 12.17 -30.37 -17.59
C LYS A 533 13.45 -29.52 -17.74
N GLY A 534 14.31 -29.83 -18.70
CA GLY A 534 15.51 -29.04 -19.01
C GLY A 534 15.19 -27.62 -19.48
N ILE A 535 14.17 -27.46 -20.32
CA ILE A 535 13.60 -26.18 -20.76
C ILE A 535 13.10 -25.39 -19.53
N ASN A 536 12.22 -25.98 -18.72
CA ASN A 536 11.70 -25.31 -17.52
C ASN A 536 12.82 -24.98 -16.51
N LYS A 537 13.89 -25.78 -16.45
CA LYS A 537 15.05 -25.46 -15.61
C LYS A 537 15.75 -24.18 -16.11
N ARG A 538 16.12 -24.12 -17.40
CA ARG A 538 16.75 -22.94 -18.01
C ARG A 538 15.89 -21.68 -17.89
N MET A 539 14.57 -21.82 -18.09
CA MET A 539 13.59 -20.75 -17.89
C MET A 539 13.62 -20.21 -16.46
N ASN A 540 13.53 -21.08 -15.45
CA ASN A 540 13.58 -20.67 -14.04
C ASN A 540 14.95 -20.07 -13.64
N GLU A 541 16.05 -20.49 -14.27
CA GLU A 541 17.39 -19.91 -14.04
C GLU A 541 17.53 -18.50 -14.65
N GLY A 542 16.97 -18.27 -15.84
CA GLY A 542 16.84 -16.94 -16.44
C GLY A 542 15.94 -16.01 -15.63
N GLU A 543 14.80 -16.53 -15.16
CA GLU A 543 13.87 -15.82 -14.28
C GLU A 543 14.54 -15.39 -12.98
N ALA A 544 15.18 -16.32 -12.26
CA ALA A 544 15.86 -16.02 -11.00
C ALA A 544 16.96 -14.97 -11.21
N THR A 545 17.74 -15.08 -12.29
CA THR A 545 18.77 -14.09 -12.65
C THR A 545 18.18 -12.71 -12.91
N SER A 546 17.06 -12.62 -13.65
CA SER A 546 16.38 -11.36 -13.92
C SER A 546 15.77 -10.76 -12.64
N ARG A 547 15.07 -11.57 -11.84
CA ARG A 547 14.43 -11.18 -10.57
C ARG A 547 15.45 -10.70 -9.55
N ASP A 548 16.57 -11.40 -9.38
CA ASP A 548 17.59 -11.07 -8.39
C ASP A 548 18.37 -9.81 -8.81
N ALA A 549 18.58 -9.61 -10.12
CA ALA A 549 19.11 -8.36 -10.65
C ALA A 549 18.13 -7.18 -10.48
N LYS A 550 16.81 -7.37 -10.70
CA LYS A 550 15.78 -6.37 -10.38
C LYS A 550 15.79 -6.01 -8.90
N LYS A 551 15.88 -7.01 -8.01
CA LYS A 551 15.98 -6.82 -6.56
C LYS A 551 17.19 -5.95 -6.20
N GLU A 552 18.38 -6.29 -6.70
CA GLU A 552 19.61 -5.51 -6.49
C GLU A 552 19.45 -4.05 -6.96
N MET A 553 18.75 -3.83 -8.08
CA MET A 553 18.45 -2.50 -8.61
C MET A 553 17.51 -1.69 -7.69
N ILE A 554 16.48 -2.33 -7.14
CA ILE A 554 15.51 -1.72 -6.22
C ILE A 554 16.21 -1.35 -4.91
N GLU A 555 16.91 -2.30 -4.28
CA GLU A 555 17.59 -2.13 -2.99
C GLU A 555 18.60 -0.97 -3.02
N ALA A 556 19.39 -0.85 -4.10
CA ALA A 556 20.34 0.26 -4.26
C ALA A 556 19.68 1.65 -4.39
N ASN A 557 18.38 1.70 -4.78
CA ASN A 557 17.65 2.93 -5.08
C ASN A 557 16.60 3.33 -4.04
N LEU A 558 16.39 2.56 -2.96
CA LEU A 558 15.43 2.90 -1.88
C LEU A 558 15.66 4.31 -1.27
N ARG A 559 16.91 4.77 -1.22
CA ARG A 559 17.26 6.13 -0.75
C ARG A 559 16.67 7.24 -1.65
N LEU A 560 16.50 6.99 -2.95
CA LEU A 560 15.85 7.92 -3.88
C LEU A 560 14.38 8.11 -3.51
N VAL A 561 13.67 7.01 -3.22
CA VAL A 561 12.25 7.02 -2.80
C VAL A 561 12.07 7.91 -1.58
N ILE A 562 12.87 7.71 -0.54
CA ILE A 562 12.83 8.50 0.69
C ILE A 562 13.07 9.99 0.42
N SER A 563 14.03 10.34 -0.44
CA SER A 563 14.33 11.74 -0.81
C SER A 563 13.17 12.45 -1.55
N ILE A 564 12.27 11.67 -2.17
CA ILE A 564 11.06 12.15 -2.82
C ILE A 564 9.90 12.20 -1.80
N ALA A 565 9.69 11.11 -1.05
CA ALA A 565 8.63 10.97 -0.04
C ALA A 565 8.71 12.02 1.08
N LYS A 566 9.93 12.46 1.47
CA LYS A 566 10.15 13.57 2.42
C LYS A 566 9.45 14.90 2.03
N LYS A 567 8.95 15.05 0.80
CA LYS A 567 8.20 16.23 0.31
C LYS A 567 6.67 16.11 0.46
N TYR A 568 6.20 15.03 1.06
CA TYR A 568 4.77 14.66 1.15
C TYR A 568 4.31 14.26 2.55
N THR A 569 5.20 14.24 3.55
CA THR A 569 4.97 13.72 4.93
C THR A 569 3.75 14.32 5.65
N ASN A 570 3.35 15.54 5.30
CA ASN A 570 2.30 16.29 6.00
C ASN A 570 1.08 16.46 5.08
N ARG A 571 0.61 15.38 4.44
CA ARG A 571 -0.53 15.39 3.50
C ARG A 571 -1.60 14.32 3.79
N GLY A 572 -1.75 13.93 5.05
CA GLY A 572 -2.80 13.00 5.52
C GLY A 572 -2.47 11.51 5.43
N LEU A 573 -1.23 11.14 5.06
CA LEU A 573 -0.76 9.75 4.97
C LEU A 573 0.59 9.61 5.70
N GLN A 574 0.85 8.48 6.36
CA GLN A 574 2.06 8.29 7.17
C GLN A 574 3.31 8.19 6.28
N PHE A 575 4.46 8.60 6.82
CA PHE A 575 5.73 8.57 6.08
C PHE A 575 6.15 7.15 5.64
N LEU A 576 5.78 6.11 6.39
CA LEU A 576 5.99 4.71 6.00
C LEU A 576 5.21 4.35 4.74
N ASP A 577 3.92 4.65 4.69
CA ASP A 577 3.06 4.33 3.54
C ASP A 577 3.50 5.11 2.29
N LEU A 578 3.86 6.39 2.46
CA LEU A 578 4.46 7.22 1.42
C LEU A 578 5.77 6.62 0.86
N ILE A 579 6.55 5.94 1.70
CA ILE A 579 7.75 5.19 1.26
C ILE A 579 7.34 3.91 0.54
N GLN A 580 6.38 3.13 1.03
CA GLN A 580 5.99 1.86 0.39
C GLN A 580 5.33 2.08 -0.97
N GLU A 581 4.47 3.07 -1.11
CA GLU A 581 3.86 3.45 -2.40
C GLU A 581 4.92 4.01 -3.36
N GLY A 582 5.89 4.76 -2.85
CA GLY A 582 7.07 5.16 -3.59
C GLY A 582 7.95 3.96 -4.02
N ASN A 583 8.07 2.91 -3.20
CA ASN A 583 8.77 1.67 -3.52
C ASN A 583 8.03 0.89 -4.62
N ILE A 584 6.69 0.84 -4.59
CA ILE A 584 5.86 0.25 -5.67
C ILE A 584 6.05 1.04 -6.98
N GLY A 585 6.15 2.37 -6.91
CA GLY A 585 6.54 3.21 -8.05
C GLY A 585 7.95 2.90 -8.56
N LEU A 586 8.92 2.71 -7.67
CA LEU A 586 10.30 2.32 -8.01
C LEU A 586 10.36 0.95 -8.69
N MET A 587 9.59 -0.05 -8.23
CA MET A 587 9.51 -1.37 -8.86
C MET A 587 9.05 -1.27 -10.32
N LYS A 588 7.95 -0.53 -10.57
CA LYS A 588 7.44 -0.28 -11.94
C LYS A 588 8.47 0.46 -12.81
N ALA A 589 9.25 1.38 -12.22
CA ALA A 589 10.32 2.06 -12.93
C ALA A 589 11.47 1.10 -13.32
N VAL A 590 11.84 0.15 -12.45
CA VAL A 590 12.85 -0.88 -12.76
C VAL A 590 12.34 -1.82 -13.86
N ASP A 591 11.08 -2.22 -13.84
CA ASP A 591 10.48 -3.11 -14.84
C ASP A 591 10.44 -2.50 -16.26
N LYS A 592 10.33 -1.16 -16.38
CA LYS A 592 10.24 -0.42 -17.64
C LYS A 592 11.51 0.35 -18.05
N PHE A 593 12.64 0.20 -17.33
CA PHE A 593 13.82 1.03 -17.58
C PHE A 593 14.66 0.59 -18.80
N GLU A 594 14.60 1.38 -19.87
CA GLU A 594 15.48 1.22 -21.03
C GLU A 594 16.80 1.99 -20.89
N TYR A 595 17.89 1.31 -20.50
CA TYR A 595 19.23 1.92 -20.46
C TYR A 595 19.72 2.43 -21.82
N ARG A 596 19.19 1.87 -22.92
CA ARG A 596 19.54 2.20 -24.32
C ARG A 596 19.23 3.66 -24.67
N ARG A 597 18.21 4.25 -24.02
CA ARG A 597 17.81 5.66 -24.18
C ARG A 597 18.80 6.65 -23.52
N GLY A 598 19.84 6.15 -22.83
CA GLY A 598 21.02 6.91 -22.38
C GLY A 598 20.83 7.76 -21.11
N TYR A 599 19.60 8.03 -20.69
CA TYR A 599 19.30 8.74 -19.44
C TYR A 599 19.74 7.93 -18.19
N LYS A 600 19.89 8.60 -17.05
CA LYS A 600 20.17 7.94 -15.76
C LYS A 600 18.89 7.31 -15.21
N PHE A 601 19.00 6.18 -14.51
CA PHE A 601 17.83 5.54 -13.90
C PHE A 601 17.08 6.46 -12.95
N SER A 602 17.81 7.17 -12.09
CA SER A 602 17.26 8.15 -11.13
C SER A 602 16.37 9.24 -11.77
N THR A 603 16.65 9.65 -13.01
CA THR A 603 15.80 10.62 -13.74
C THR A 603 14.44 10.02 -14.10
N TYR A 604 14.43 8.78 -14.58
CA TYR A 604 13.22 8.05 -14.96
C TYR A 604 12.39 7.64 -13.74
N ALA A 605 13.04 7.02 -12.74
CA ALA A 605 12.39 6.58 -11.51
C ALA A 605 11.73 7.74 -10.71
N THR A 606 12.30 8.95 -10.76
CA THR A 606 11.73 10.13 -10.08
C THR A 606 10.31 10.47 -10.57
N TRP A 607 9.94 10.12 -11.80
CA TRP A 607 8.58 10.30 -12.31
C TRP A 607 7.63 9.25 -11.72
N TRP A 608 7.92 7.96 -11.90
CA TRP A 608 7.12 6.85 -11.39
C TRP A 608 6.92 6.87 -9.86
N ILE A 609 7.99 7.16 -9.10
CA ILE A 609 7.92 7.30 -7.64
C ILE A 609 6.97 8.44 -7.25
N ARG A 610 7.05 9.59 -7.95
CA ARG A 610 6.17 10.73 -7.70
C ARG A 610 4.72 10.40 -8.04
N GLN A 611 4.47 9.70 -9.14
CA GLN A 611 3.12 9.37 -9.59
C GLN A 611 2.46 8.37 -8.64
N ALA A 612 3.17 7.34 -8.20
CA ALA A 612 2.67 6.41 -7.19
C ALA A 612 2.34 7.10 -5.86
N ILE A 613 3.25 7.94 -5.34
CA ILE A 613 3.04 8.70 -4.10
C ILE A 613 1.84 9.66 -4.25
N THR A 614 1.76 10.43 -5.33
CA THR A 614 0.71 11.44 -5.53
C THR A 614 -0.65 10.78 -5.70
N ARG A 615 -0.72 9.67 -6.44
CA ARG A 615 -1.92 8.85 -6.61
C ARG A 615 -2.37 8.22 -5.30
N SER A 616 -1.46 7.67 -4.49
CA SER A 616 -1.83 7.08 -3.19
C SER A 616 -2.38 8.12 -2.22
N ILE A 617 -1.76 9.30 -2.14
CA ILE A 617 -2.29 10.43 -1.35
C ILE A 617 -3.72 10.80 -1.79
N ALA A 618 -3.98 10.85 -3.10
CA ALA A 618 -5.32 11.11 -3.61
C ALA A 618 -6.32 9.98 -3.27
N ASP A 619 -5.88 8.73 -3.34
CA ASP A 619 -6.72 7.54 -3.21
C ASP A 619 -7.00 7.11 -1.76
N GLN A 620 -6.13 7.46 -0.80
CA GLN A 620 -6.10 6.90 0.57
C GLN A 620 -6.04 7.94 1.70
N ALA A 621 -5.47 9.14 1.49
CA ALA A 621 -5.18 10.09 2.60
C ALA A 621 -6.41 10.82 3.17
N ARG A 622 -7.63 10.35 2.88
CA ARG A 622 -8.89 10.93 3.35
C ARG A 622 -9.90 9.83 3.70
N THR A 623 -10.52 9.97 4.87
CA THR A 623 -11.57 9.08 5.39
C THR A 623 -12.75 8.87 4.42
N ILE A 624 -13.05 9.89 3.62
CA ILE A 624 -13.99 9.82 2.51
C ILE A 624 -13.19 9.96 1.21
N ARG A 625 -13.10 8.87 0.44
CA ARG A 625 -12.38 8.83 -0.83
C ARG A 625 -13.02 9.78 -1.86
N ILE A 626 -12.20 10.61 -2.49
CA ILE A 626 -12.59 11.55 -3.56
C ILE A 626 -11.84 11.15 -4.84
N PRO A 627 -12.45 11.18 -6.04
CA PRO A 627 -11.75 10.88 -7.30
C PRO A 627 -10.56 11.81 -7.57
N VAL A 628 -9.49 11.27 -8.19
CA VAL A 628 -8.21 11.98 -8.39
C VAL A 628 -8.39 13.34 -9.10
N HIS A 629 -9.16 13.40 -10.21
CA HIS A 629 -9.45 14.65 -10.93
C HIS A 629 -10.15 15.73 -10.08
N MET A 630 -10.94 15.33 -9.08
CA MET A 630 -11.55 16.28 -8.14
C MET A 630 -10.50 16.81 -7.13
N ILE A 631 -9.54 15.97 -6.72
CA ILE A 631 -8.42 16.36 -5.85
C ILE A 631 -7.43 17.26 -6.60
N GLU A 632 -7.16 17.00 -7.88
CA GLU A 632 -6.42 17.89 -8.78
C GLU A 632 -7.13 19.25 -8.92
N THR A 633 -8.45 19.25 -9.13
CA THR A 633 -9.26 20.48 -9.16
C THR A 633 -9.18 21.25 -7.84
N ILE A 634 -9.26 20.56 -6.69
CA ILE A 634 -9.07 21.16 -5.36
C ILE A 634 -7.66 21.73 -5.21
N ASN A 635 -6.63 21.08 -5.74
CA ASN A 635 -5.24 21.57 -5.71
C ASN A 635 -5.02 22.77 -6.66
N LYS A 636 -5.65 22.79 -7.85
CA LYS A 636 -5.70 23.92 -8.80
C LYS A 636 -6.36 25.13 -8.13
N MET A 637 -7.51 24.92 -7.47
CA MET A 637 -8.22 25.91 -6.65
C MET A 637 -7.36 26.44 -5.49
N ASN A 638 -6.76 25.55 -4.68
CA ASN A 638 -5.94 25.94 -3.52
C ASN A 638 -4.64 26.66 -3.92
N ARG A 639 -4.08 26.36 -5.10
CA ARG A 639 -2.95 27.11 -5.68
C ARG A 639 -3.37 28.52 -6.08
N ILE A 640 -4.49 28.67 -6.79
CA ILE A 640 -5.02 29.97 -7.22
C ILE A 640 -5.48 30.81 -6.02
N SER A 641 -6.06 30.18 -5.00
CA SER A 641 -6.46 30.84 -3.74
C SER A 641 -5.25 31.40 -2.99
N ARG A 642 -4.18 30.60 -2.78
CA ARG A 642 -2.93 31.10 -2.19
C ARG A 642 -2.27 32.20 -3.01
N GLN A 643 -2.32 32.11 -4.34
CA GLN A 643 -1.83 33.18 -5.22
C GLN A 643 -2.65 34.47 -5.05
N HIS A 644 -3.98 34.39 -5.02
CA HIS A 644 -4.85 35.56 -4.78
C HIS A 644 -4.60 36.17 -3.39
N LEU A 645 -4.46 35.34 -2.35
CA LEU A 645 -4.12 35.78 -0.99
C LEU A 645 -2.78 36.53 -0.96
N GLN A 646 -1.80 36.11 -1.76
CA GLN A 646 -0.50 36.78 -1.91
C GLN A 646 -0.57 38.06 -2.77
N GLU A 647 -1.44 38.10 -3.79
CA GLU A 647 -1.65 39.26 -4.68
C GLU A 647 -2.44 40.39 -4.01
N PHE A 648 -3.49 40.04 -3.23
CA PHE A 648 -4.50 40.99 -2.74
C PHE A 648 -4.62 41.07 -1.21
N GLY A 649 -3.99 40.15 -0.46
CA GLY A 649 -4.03 40.14 1.00
C GLY A 649 -5.31 39.58 1.64
N PHE A 650 -6.25 39.06 0.83
CA PHE A 650 -7.47 38.40 1.32
C PHE A 650 -7.83 37.16 0.50
N GLU A 651 -8.58 36.23 1.11
CA GLU A 651 -9.04 35.00 0.46
C GLU A 651 -10.10 35.32 -0.62
N PRO A 652 -10.00 34.75 -1.84
CA PRO A 652 -10.96 35.02 -2.90
C PRO A 652 -12.31 34.37 -2.63
N ASP A 653 -13.39 35.12 -2.91
CA ASP A 653 -14.74 34.57 -2.97
C ASP A 653 -14.89 33.55 -4.13
N ALA A 654 -15.91 32.68 -4.04
CA ALA A 654 -16.26 31.71 -5.05
C ALA A 654 -16.47 32.34 -6.44
N SER A 655 -16.99 33.58 -6.52
CA SER A 655 -17.18 34.29 -7.78
C SER A 655 -15.86 34.70 -8.45
N ILE A 656 -14.84 35.08 -7.66
CA ILE A 656 -13.49 35.40 -8.14
C ILE A 656 -12.75 34.13 -8.57
N LEU A 657 -12.89 33.04 -7.82
CA LEU A 657 -12.34 31.73 -8.22
C LEU A 657 -13.00 31.20 -9.48
N ALA A 658 -14.30 31.42 -9.70
CA ALA A 658 -14.98 31.05 -10.94
C ALA A 658 -14.37 31.77 -12.16
N ALA A 659 -14.13 33.08 -12.04
CA ALA A 659 -13.47 33.85 -13.09
C ALA A 659 -12.00 33.43 -13.31
N LYS A 660 -11.25 33.09 -12.26
CA LYS A 660 -9.84 32.63 -12.38
C LYS A 660 -9.66 31.15 -12.74
N MET A 661 -10.70 30.33 -12.69
CA MET A 661 -10.65 28.88 -12.99
C MET A 661 -11.45 28.48 -14.24
N GLU A 662 -12.23 29.41 -14.82
CA GLU A 662 -13.13 29.16 -15.97
C GLU A 662 -14.19 28.07 -15.69
N ILE A 663 -14.53 27.89 -14.41
CA ILE A 663 -15.49 26.90 -13.91
C ILE A 663 -16.71 27.63 -13.30
N PRO A 664 -17.96 27.21 -13.58
CA PRO A 664 -19.15 27.81 -13.00
C PRO A 664 -19.14 27.85 -11.47
N GLU A 665 -19.59 28.96 -10.89
CA GLU A 665 -19.55 29.21 -9.43
C GLU A 665 -20.21 28.09 -8.62
N ASP A 666 -21.35 27.56 -9.08
CA ASP A 666 -22.04 26.41 -8.46
C ASP A 666 -21.15 25.17 -8.32
N LYS A 667 -20.26 24.92 -9.29
CA LYS A 667 -19.34 23.78 -9.26
C LYS A 667 -18.21 24.06 -8.26
N ILE A 668 -17.68 25.29 -8.19
CA ILE A 668 -16.70 25.69 -7.16
C ILE A 668 -17.30 25.66 -5.75
N ARG A 669 -18.52 26.16 -5.56
CA ARG A 669 -19.23 26.13 -4.28
C ARG A 669 -19.47 24.69 -3.79
N LYS A 670 -19.68 23.74 -4.71
CA LYS A 670 -19.71 22.29 -4.42
C LYS A 670 -18.31 21.74 -4.10
N ILE A 671 -17.27 22.10 -4.86
CA ILE A 671 -15.88 21.71 -4.61
C ILE A 671 -15.40 22.19 -3.23
N MET A 672 -15.68 23.45 -2.86
CA MET A 672 -15.39 24.00 -1.52
C MET A 672 -16.08 23.22 -0.39
N LYS A 673 -17.29 22.68 -0.62
CA LYS A 673 -17.98 21.83 0.35
C LYS A 673 -17.34 20.44 0.47
N ILE A 674 -16.86 19.87 -0.65
CA ILE A 674 -16.19 18.56 -0.73
C ILE A 674 -14.75 18.61 -0.21
N ALA A 675 -14.07 19.76 -0.33
CA ALA A 675 -12.68 19.93 0.08
C ALA A 675 -12.47 19.85 1.60
N LYS A 676 -13.51 20.12 2.40
CA LYS A 676 -13.47 20.04 3.87
C LYS A 676 -13.27 18.60 4.35
N GLU A 677 -12.44 18.43 5.36
CA GLU A 677 -12.21 17.14 6.02
C GLU A 677 -13.19 16.96 7.19
N PRO A 678 -13.57 15.72 7.55
CA PRO A 678 -14.42 15.46 8.70
C PRO A 678 -13.66 15.77 10.00
N ILE A 679 -14.39 16.29 10.99
CA ILE A 679 -13.89 16.58 12.34
C ILE A 679 -14.14 15.33 13.22
N SER A 680 -13.27 15.08 14.21
CA SER A 680 -13.48 13.99 15.17
C SER A 680 -14.69 14.28 16.07
N MET A 681 -15.44 13.24 16.45
CA MET A 681 -16.46 13.37 17.51
C MET A 681 -15.78 13.63 18.88
N GLU A 682 -14.56 13.13 19.06
CA GLU A 682 -13.70 13.34 20.24
C GLU A 682 -12.98 14.71 20.22
N THR A 683 -13.45 15.69 19.43
CA THR A 683 -12.94 17.07 19.52
C THR A 683 -13.65 17.77 20.69
N PRO A 684 -12.93 18.21 21.74
CA PRO A 684 -13.54 18.89 22.88
C PRO A 684 -14.13 20.24 22.46
N ILE A 685 -15.17 20.69 23.16
CA ILE A 685 -15.96 21.88 22.78
C ILE A 685 -16.25 22.79 23.98
N GLY A 686 -15.32 23.70 24.23
CA GLY A 686 -15.35 24.66 25.34
C GLY A 686 -14.01 24.71 26.06
N ASP A 687 -14.01 25.28 27.27
CA ASP A 687 -12.88 25.22 28.20
C ASP A 687 -13.07 24.10 29.26
N ASP A 688 -14.19 23.36 29.21
CA ASP A 688 -14.52 22.23 30.10
C ASP A 688 -14.19 20.89 29.40
N ASP A 689 -13.12 20.21 29.83
CA ASP A 689 -12.57 18.99 29.20
C ASP A 689 -13.56 17.80 29.09
N ASP A 690 -14.65 17.80 29.87
CA ASP A 690 -15.68 16.74 29.82
C ASP A 690 -16.55 16.78 28.54
N SER A 691 -16.68 17.92 27.86
CA SER A 691 -17.66 18.11 26.77
C SER A 691 -17.07 17.88 25.38
N HIS A 692 -17.59 16.89 24.64
CA HIS A 692 -17.08 16.49 23.33
C HIS A 692 -18.09 16.81 22.21
N LEU A 693 -17.61 17.05 20.98
CA LEU A 693 -18.48 17.36 19.84
C LEU A 693 -19.53 16.27 19.57
N GLY A 694 -19.20 15.01 19.88
CA GLY A 694 -20.12 13.87 19.79
C GLY A 694 -21.39 13.99 20.64
N ASP A 695 -21.31 14.62 21.81
CA ASP A 695 -22.44 14.74 22.77
C ASP A 695 -23.58 15.62 22.23
N PHE A 696 -23.30 16.44 21.23
CA PHE A 696 -24.24 17.38 20.61
C PHE A 696 -24.88 16.83 19.31
N ILE A 697 -24.58 15.59 18.92
CA ILE A 697 -25.11 14.98 17.69
C ILE A 697 -26.39 14.19 18.00
N GLU A 698 -27.54 14.72 17.57
CA GLU A 698 -28.85 14.08 17.78
C GLU A 698 -29.09 12.85 16.87
N ASP A 699 -29.76 11.83 17.42
CA ASP A 699 -30.23 10.67 16.64
C ASP A 699 -31.54 11.00 15.91
N GLY A 700 -31.40 11.54 14.69
CA GLY A 700 -32.53 11.79 13.79
C GLY A 700 -33.13 10.55 13.10
N ALA A 701 -32.66 9.32 13.40
CA ALA A 701 -33.23 8.09 12.85
C ALA A 701 -34.31 7.47 13.75
N ASN A 702 -34.30 7.77 15.04
CA ASN A 702 -35.28 7.28 16.01
C ASN A 702 -36.47 8.23 16.15
N THR A 703 -37.69 7.74 15.89
CA THR A 703 -38.91 8.55 16.04
C THR A 703 -39.12 8.97 17.49
N ALA A 704 -39.39 10.25 17.74
CA ALA A 704 -39.60 10.72 19.09
C ALA A 704 -40.82 10.04 19.74
N PRO A 705 -40.84 9.76 21.05
CA PRO A 705 -41.97 9.08 21.71
C PRO A 705 -43.33 9.76 21.51
N ILE A 706 -43.34 11.08 21.31
CA ILE A 706 -44.52 11.87 20.98
C ILE A 706 -45.05 11.60 19.55
N GLU A 707 -44.15 11.46 18.57
CA GLU A 707 -44.51 11.12 17.18
C GLU A 707 -45.00 9.67 17.09
N ALA A 708 -44.34 8.75 17.78
CA ALA A 708 -44.77 7.36 17.88
C ALA A 708 -46.17 7.24 18.52
N ALA A 709 -46.44 8.01 19.58
CA ALA A 709 -47.76 8.09 20.20
C ALA A 709 -48.81 8.72 19.27
N MET A 710 -48.46 9.79 18.53
CA MET A 710 -49.36 10.40 17.54
C MET A 710 -49.67 9.43 16.39
N GLN A 711 -48.67 8.71 15.87
CA GLN A 711 -48.87 7.75 14.79
C GLN A 711 -49.70 6.55 15.25
N ALA A 712 -49.55 6.10 16.50
CA ALA A 712 -50.42 5.09 17.11
C ALA A 712 -51.87 5.61 17.22
N GLY A 713 -52.08 6.81 17.76
CA GLY A 713 -53.40 7.44 17.87
C GLY A 713 -54.07 7.65 16.50
N LEU A 714 -53.31 8.00 15.47
CA LEU A 714 -53.81 8.10 14.09
C LEU A 714 -54.28 6.73 13.56
N ARG A 715 -53.53 5.65 13.82
CA ARG A 715 -53.92 4.29 13.41
C ARG A 715 -55.25 3.87 14.07
N ASP A 716 -55.40 4.13 15.36
CA ASP A 716 -56.64 3.79 16.09
C ASP A 716 -57.84 4.64 15.62
N VAL A 717 -57.66 5.94 15.40
CA VAL A 717 -58.74 6.81 14.87
C VAL A 717 -59.11 6.44 13.42
N VAL A 718 -58.14 6.07 12.58
CA VAL A 718 -58.41 5.53 11.23
C VAL A 718 -59.19 4.22 11.31
N LYS A 719 -58.83 3.32 12.24
CA LYS A 719 -59.53 2.05 12.46
C LYS A 719 -61.00 2.24 12.85
N ASP A 720 -61.27 3.05 13.87
CA ASP A 720 -62.63 3.44 14.32
C ASP A 720 -63.49 3.97 13.14
N ILE A 721 -62.88 4.82 12.31
CA ILE A 721 -63.57 5.48 11.19
C ILE A 721 -63.84 4.50 10.04
N LEU A 722 -62.98 3.50 9.84
CA LEU A 722 -63.18 2.40 8.89
C LEU A 722 -64.24 1.40 9.39
N ASP A 723 -64.26 1.05 10.68
CA ASP A 723 -65.32 0.21 11.27
C ASP A 723 -66.69 0.92 11.24
N GLY A 724 -66.71 2.26 11.19
CA GLY A 724 -67.91 3.06 10.93
C GLY A 724 -68.41 3.06 9.47
N LEU A 725 -67.78 2.36 8.52
CA LEU A 725 -68.28 2.16 7.14
C LEU A 725 -69.10 0.84 7.05
N THR A 726 -69.69 0.56 5.88
CA THR A 726 -70.23 -0.80 5.68
C THR A 726 -69.07 -1.81 5.56
N PRO A 727 -69.19 -3.06 6.03
CA PRO A 727 -68.07 -4.02 6.04
C PRO A 727 -67.43 -4.25 4.66
N ARG A 728 -68.19 -4.13 3.57
CA ARG A 728 -67.69 -4.24 2.19
C ARG A 728 -66.89 -3.00 1.76
N GLU A 729 -67.29 -1.80 2.17
CA GLU A 729 -66.53 -0.55 1.94
C GLU A 729 -65.26 -0.52 2.80
N ALA A 730 -65.35 -0.91 4.07
CA ALA A 730 -64.23 -0.98 5.01
C ALA A 730 -63.14 -1.95 4.52
N LYS A 731 -63.51 -3.19 4.16
CA LYS A 731 -62.56 -4.20 3.67
C LYS A 731 -61.96 -3.83 2.30
N VAL A 732 -62.69 -3.16 1.40
CA VAL A 732 -62.09 -2.60 0.17
C VAL A 732 -61.00 -1.59 0.51
N LEU A 733 -61.25 -0.63 1.40
CA LEU A 733 -60.23 0.37 1.78
C LEU A 733 -59.04 -0.26 2.50
N ARG A 734 -59.26 -1.16 3.46
CA ARG A 734 -58.16 -1.84 4.16
C ARG A 734 -57.24 -2.59 3.19
N MET A 735 -57.79 -3.38 2.27
CA MET A 735 -56.97 -4.13 1.30
C MET A 735 -56.33 -3.22 0.25
N ARG A 736 -56.99 -2.14 -0.18
CA ARG A 736 -56.44 -1.21 -1.18
C ARG A 736 -55.30 -0.33 -0.66
N PHE A 737 -55.26 -0.06 0.65
CA PHE A 737 -54.24 0.81 1.29
C PHE A 737 -53.33 0.08 2.29
N GLY A 738 -53.41 -1.25 2.39
CA GLY A 738 -52.61 -2.06 3.33
C GLY A 738 -52.94 -1.86 4.81
N ILE A 739 -54.05 -1.20 5.15
CA ILE A 739 -54.41 -0.87 6.53
C ILE A 739 -54.80 -2.17 7.27
N GLU A 740 -54.11 -2.47 8.37
CA GLU A 740 -54.14 -3.74 9.11
C GLU A 740 -53.61 -4.98 8.34
N MET A 741 -52.84 -4.79 7.25
CA MET A 741 -52.25 -5.88 6.45
C MET A 741 -50.78 -5.64 6.11
N THR A 742 -50.09 -6.70 5.67
CA THR A 742 -48.66 -6.69 5.35
C THR A 742 -48.34 -6.01 4.02
N SER A 743 -49.32 -5.89 3.11
CA SER A 743 -49.18 -5.19 1.82
C SER A 743 -50.50 -4.55 1.40
N ASP A 744 -50.44 -3.53 0.55
CA ASP A 744 -51.59 -3.13 -0.24
C ASP A 744 -51.87 -4.17 -1.37
N HIS A 745 -53.04 -4.05 -1.97
CA HIS A 745 -53.51 -4.90 -3.07
C HIS A 745 -54.03 -4.02 -4.20
N THR A 746 -53.84 -4.44 -5.46
CA THR A 746 -54.37 -3.70 -6.60
C THR A 746 -55.89 -3.80 -6.71
N LEU A 747 -56.51 -2.86 -7.43
CA LEU A 747 -57.95 -2.88 -7.71
C LEU A 747 -58.43 -4.15 -8.42
N GLU A 748 -57.53 -4.92 -9.05
CA GLU A 748 -57.86 -6.19 -9.69
C GLU A 748 -57.78 -7.37 -8.71
N GLU A 749 -56.77 -7.45 -7.84
CA GLU A 749 -56.71 -8.45 -6.76
C GLU A 749 -57.88 -8.28 -5.78
N VAL A 750 -58.18 -7.04 -5.37
CA VAL A 750 -59.36 -6.73 -4.54
C VAL A 750 -60.65 -7.11 -5.28
N GLY A 751 -60.69 -6.99 -6.60
CA GLY A 751 -61.81 -7.45 -7.43
C GLY A 751 -61.99 -8.97 -7.38
N LYS A 752 -60.90 -9.72 -7.57
CA LYS A 752 -60.85 -11.19 -7.49
C LYS A 752 -61.25 -11.71 -6.10
N GLN A 753 -60.94 -10.99 -5.02
CA GLN A 753 -61.36 -11.37 -3.65
C GLN A 753 -62.83 -11.04 -3.30
N PHE A 754 -63.56 -10.34 -4.18
CA PHE A 754 -64.96 -9.94 -3.96
C PHE A 754 -65.92 -10.42 -5.06
N ASP A 755 -65.44 -11.26 -5.98
CA ASP A 755 -66.13 -11.71 -7.20
C ASP A 755 -66.71 -10.55 -8.03
N VAL A 756 -65.91 -9.48 -8.17
CA VAL A 756 -66.36 -8.18 -8.69
C VAL A 756 -65.33 -7.56 -9.63
N THR A 757 -65.80 -6.92 -10.70
CA THR A 757 -64.94 -6.24 -11.69
C THR A 757 -64.13 -5.09 -11.06
N ARG A 758 -62.89 -4.90 -11.55
CA ARG A 758 -61.95 -3.84 -11.14
C ARG A 758 -62.61 -2.45 -11.03
N GLU A 759 -63.40 -2.05 -12.03
CA GLU A 759 -64.08 -0.75 -12.03
C GLU A 759 -65.14 -0.64 -10.94
N ARG A 760 -65.81 -1.74 -10.59
CA ARG A 760 -66.79 -1.75 -9.50
C ARG A 760 -66.13 -1.69 -8.12
N ILE A 761 -64.89 -2.17 -7.95
CA ILE A 761 -64.09 -1.87 -6.76
C ILE A 761 -63.76 -0.37 -6.71
N ARG A 762 -63.30 0.23 -7.81
CA ARG A 762 -63.03 1.68 -7.89
C ARG A 762 -64.25 2.54 -7.54
N GLN A 763 -65.46 2.11 -7.94
CA GLN A 763 -66.72 2.74 -7.53
C GLN A 763 -67.00 2.63 -6.03
N ILE A 764 -66.68 1.47 -5.40
CA ILE A 764 -66.86 1.26 -3.95
C ILE A 764 -65.85 2.10 -3.16
N GLU A 765 -64.59 2.13 -3.59
CA GLU A 765 -63.53 2.99 -3.06
C GLU A 765 -63.93 4.47 -3.12
N ALA A 766 -64.28 4.99 -4.30
CA ALA A 766 -64.68 6.39 -4.47
C ALA A 766 -65.93 6.76 -3.65
N LYS A 767 -66.88 5.82 -3.48
CA LYS A 767 -68.05 5.99 -2.61
C LYS A 767 -67.67 6.01 -1.13
N ALA A 768 -66.76 5.14 -0.70
CA ALA A 768 -66.26 5.10 0.66
C ALA A 768 -65.47 6.37 1.02
N LEU A 769 -64.53 6.79 0.16
CA LEU A 769 -63.80 8.05 0.32
C LEU A 769 -64.74 9.27 0.36
N ARG A 770 -65.81 9.29 -0.44
CA ARG A 770 -66.83 10.36 -0.37
C ARG A 770 -67.59 10.37 0.97
N LYS A 771 -67.84 9.22 1.58
CA LYS A 771 -68.41 9.13 2.95
C LYS A 771 -67.42 9.60 4.02
N LEU A 772 -66.13 9.30 3.87
CA LEU A 772 -65.09 9.72 4.81
C LEU A 772 -64.82 11.24 4.75
N LYS A 773 -65.01 11.87 3.59
CA LYS A 773 -64.95 13.34 3.39
C LYS A 773 -66.15 14.12 3.96
N HIS A 774 -67.08 13.48 4.66
CA HIS A 774 -68.16 14.20 5.35
C HIS A 774 -67.63 14.80 6.67
N PRO A 775 -67.89 16.09 7.01
CA PRO A 775 -67.32 16.78 8.18
C PRO A 775 -67.32 15.94 9.46
N SER A 776 -68.48 15.40 9.83
CA SER A 776 -68.69 14.54 11.01
C SER A 776 -67.84 13.26 11.10
N ARG A 777 -67.02 12.96 10.09
CA ARG A 777 -66.01 11.89 10.06
C ARG A 777 -64.61 12.44 9.77
N SER A 778 -64.48 13.40 8.85
CA SER A 778 -63.20 14.00 8.50
C SER A 778 -62.60 14.84 9.62
N ASP A 779 -63.41 15.49 10.46
CA ASP A 779 -62.92 16.42 11.48
C ASP A 779 -62.03 15.72 12.54
N LYS A 780 -62.29 14.43 12.81
CA LYS A 780 -61.44 13.56 13.65
C LYS A 780 -60.08 13.21 13.04
N LEU A 781 -59.95 13.25 11.71
CA LEU A 781 -58.69 12.99 11.01
C LEU A 781 -57.95 14.30 10.72
N ARG A 782 -58.69 15.39 10.53
CA ARG A 782 -58.16 16.73 10.26
C ARG A 782 -57.26 17.22 11.40
N SER A 783 -57.63 16.95 12.65
CA SER A 783 -56.80 17.28 13.82
C SER A 783 -55.41 16.62 13.83
N PHE A 784 -55.20 15.54 13.05
CA PHE A 784 -53.87 14.94 12.86
C PHE A 784 -53.15 15.51 11.63
N ILE A 785 -53.87 16.07 10.65
CA ILE A 785 -53.29 16.74 9.48
C ILE A 785 -52.80 18.14 9.85
N ASP A 786 -53.51 18.82 10.75
CA ASP A 786 -53.11 20.14 11.28
C ASP A 786 -51.96 20.04 12.32
N SER A 787 -51.39 18.83 12.54
CA SER A 787 -50.27 18.57 13.46
C SER A 787 -49.24 17.55 12.91
N LEU A 788 -49.20 17.37 11.59
CA LEU A 788 -48.23 16.56 10.81
C LEU A 788 -47.48 17.47 9.83
#